data_AF-A0A7N5P6X8-F1
#
_entry.id   AF-A0A7N5P6X8-F1
#
_cell.length_a   1.000
_cell.length_b   1.000
_cell.length_c   1.000
_cell.angle_alpha   90.00
_cell.angle_beta   90.00
_cell.angle_gamma   90.00
#
_symmetry.space_group_name_H-M   'P 1'
#
loop_
_entity.id
_entity.type
_entity.pdbx_description
1 polymer ?
#
loop_
_entity_poly.entity_id
_entity_poly.type
_entity_poly.pdbx_seq_one_letter_code
_entity_poly.pdbx_strand_id
1 'polypeptide(L)'
;MDNCSAASMFLTDSLELELGTEWCKPPCFSCGFDNRGGGNHFSGESYLSSGALKRLILNLDPLPTNFEEDTVEIFGIQWVTETALVNSSRVLFHLFRQQLYNLETLLQASCDFGKISTLHCKADNIRQQCVTFLHYVKVFIFRYLKVQNAGSPVPVHPYETLEAQLPSVLVDELHGLLLYIGHLSELPSINLGAFVNQNQIKLFPPSWHLLHLHLDIHWLVLEILHMLGEKLKQVIYGHQFMNLAGDNLTNISLFEEHCENLLCDLISLSLNRYDKVRPSEALTSNHCPCSCIKELWVLLIHLLEHRSKWSLSESFWNWLNKLLKTLFEKSSDRRRPSVPIIQPRDPLGFSWWIITHVASFYQFDRHGTPDKMRQMESNWNFVEELLKKSINVQNSSFSISWLPLKGLTYIIKSPLSMLEMVKICCCDKQDDDLYKSSSSYTIFLCILAKAVKKAMKNNGPHPWKQIKGRIYSKFHQKRMEELTEVGLQNFFSLFLLLAAVSEVEDVASHVLDLLSFLKPSFVTSSIIWKGQMAFLLMYTQKNLDIGVLAEKFSGAFREKAKEFLVSKNDEMGQRQTLWTLLSIYIDGVQEVFETSHCLYPSHEKLLNDGFSMLLRACQESELRTVLSFLQAVLARIRSMHQQLHQELQKESVDLIVQASLSAKERHLAAVASALWRHFFSFLKSQRMSQIVPLSELADAAADFTLLAVDMPSTAPSDLQPQPVISVMQLFGWDDIIWPQVVARYLSHCLQNSMLCEALSHTGCVSFQALTVRSWIRCVLQMYINSLYVPDDLFIDINPGQAVEKEYLEQLAELTRLLFKLSEVKNIFSKAQVEYLSSPEDPTKALVLFFEAVGITYGNLQELSDKSAMVTKSLEYLGEILKYIKPYLGKKICSAGLQLTYRMMGILVKSWAQIFATSKAQKLLFRIIDCLLLPHTVLQQEKELPAPMLTAIQKSLPLYLQGMCIVCGQSQNPNAYLNQLLGSVIEQYIGRFLPASPHGSGLGQHPVLLALRNSAAVPPISPLKKCIVQVIRKSYFECKGSLLPPRLASLLAFILQLCKETIIDISEVELLLPGVLKCLVLASEPQVKRLATENLQYMVKACQVGSEGEPAAQLTSVFRHFIQDYGMRYDYQIYGILETVAALDQRVVIDLLSTLTQSLKDSERKWGLGRNIAQREAYSKLLSHLGQVGQDEMQRLESDNT
;
A
#
# COMPACT_ATOMS: atom_id res chain seq x y z
N MET A 1 -26.07 35.53 76.87
CA MET A 1 -25.95 34.06 76.91
C MET A 1 -27.07 33.53 76.04
N ASP A 2 -26.89 32.99 74.84
CA ASP A 2 -25.71 32.58 74.09
C ASP A 2 -25.99 32.85 72.60
N ASN A 3 -25.08 33.57 71.93
CA ASN A 3 -24.93 33.61 70.48
C ASN A 3 -23.60 34.30 70.12
N CYS A 4 -22.53 33.85 70.79
CA CYS A 4 -21.18 34.36 70.61
C CYS A 4 -20.21 33.16 70.59
N SER A 5 -20.18 32.40 69.48
CA SER A 5 -19.19 31.32 69.31
C SER A 5 -18.84 30.93 67.86
N ALA A 6 -19.27 31.69 66.84
CA ALA A 6 -18.84 31.44 65.46
C ALA A 6 -17.71 32.38 64.97
N ALA A 7 -17.39 33.43 65.73
CA ALA A 7 -16.40 34.44 65.33
C ALA A 7 -14.95 34.07 65.70
N SER A 8 -14.69 32.99 66.43
CA SER A 8 -13.36 32.67 66.96
C SER A 8 -12.59 31.54 66.25
N MET A 9 -13.14 30.92 65.19
CA MET A 9 -12.46 29.82 64.47
C MET A 9 -11.72 30.22 63.18
N PHE A 10 -11.72 31.50 62.79
CA PHE A 10 -11.00 32.01 61.60
C PHE A 10 -9.89 33.02 61.92
N LEU A 11 -9.63 33.30 63.21
CA LEU A 11 -8.72 34.37 63.64
C LEU A 11 -7.31 33.89 64.06
N THR A 12 -7.05 32.59 64.14
CA THR A 12 -5.81 32.07 64.75
C THR A 12 -4.64 31.85 63.79
N ASP A 13 -4.82 31.84 62.46
CA ASP A 13 -3.71 31.63 61.51
C ASP A 13 -3.22 32.92 60.81
N SER A 14 -3.76 34.10 61.16
CA SER A 14 -3.61 35.31 60.34
C SER A 14 -2.68 36.42 60.85
N LEU A 15 -1.93 36.23 61.95
CA LEU A 15 -1.01 37.28 62.45
C LEU A 15 0.48 36.92 62.36
N GLU A 16 0.86 35.64 62.20
CA GLU A 16 2.27 35.24 62.22
C GLU A 16 2.96 35.32 60.84
N LEU A 17 2.20 35.41 59.74
CA LEU A 17 2.74 35.50 58.36
C LEU A 17 2.74 36.94 57.81
N GLU A 18 2.49 37.96 58.63
CA GLU A 18 2.44 39.37 58.17
C GLU A 18 3.76 40.13 58.40
N LEU A 19 4.72 39.56 59.13
CA LEU A 19 5.98 40.21 59.50
C LEU A 19 7.13 40.01 58.47
N GLY A 20 6.90 39.27 57.39
CA GLY A 20 7.95 38.88 56.42
C GLY A 20 7.96 39.63 55.09
N THR A 21 6.95 40.46 54.79
CA THR A 21 6.85 41.17 53.51
C THR A 21 7.14 42.65 53.72
N GLU A 22 8.25 43.15 53.18
CA GLU A 22 8.53 44.59 53.15
C GLU A 22 7.48 45.29 52.27
N TRP A 23 6.53 45.98 52.91
CA TRP A 23 5.46 46.78 52.27
C TRP A 23 5.99 48.11 51.72
N CYS A 24 7.12 48.09 51.02
CA CYS A 24 7.79 49.29 50.53
C CYS A 24 7.14 49.91 49.28
N LYS A 25 6.24 49.19 48.58
CA LYS A 25 5.58 49.68 47.35
C LYS A 25 4.07 49.41 47.33
N PRO A 26 3.22 50.37 46.90
CA PRO A 26 1.80 50.14 46.73
C PRO A 26 1.50 49.08 45.65
N PRO A 27 0.46 48.24 45.82
CA PRO A 27 0.14 47.19 44.86
C PRO A 27 -0.38 47.76 43.54
N CYS A 28 -0.03 47.11 42.42
CA CYS A 28 -0.45 47.51 41.08
C CYS A 28 -0.48 46.32 40.11
N PHE A 29 -1.21 46.44 38.99
CA PHE A 29 -1.28 45.38 37.98
C PHE A 29 0.04 45.22 37.21
N SER A 30 0.70 44.06 37.27
CA SER A 30 1.91 43.83 36.50
C SER A 30 1.96 42.42 35.89
N CYS A 31 2.17 42.35 34.56
CA CYS A 31 2.36 41.10 33.82
C CYS A 31 3.82 40.85 33.38
N GLY A 32 4.78 41.61 33.92
CA GLY A 32 6.19 41.60 33.52
C GLY A 32 7.12 40.61 34.25
N PHE A 33 6.57 39.57 34.89
CA PHE A 33 7.34 38.63 35.73
C PHE A 33 7.65 37.29 35.02
N ASP A 34 8.79 36.69 35.37
CA ASP A 34 9.35 35.48 34.74
C ASP A 34 8.45 34.24 35.01
N ASN A 35 7.83 33.71 33.96
CA ASN A 35 6.87 32.60 34.02
C ASN A 35 7.59 31.23 34.12
N ARG A 36 8.56 31.08 35.05
CA ARG A 36 9.34 29.84 35.22
C ARG A 36 8.60 28.73 35.97
N GLY A 37 7.48 29.03 36.64
CA GLY A 37 6.58 28.05 37.25
C GLY A 37 5.21 28.14 36.60
N GLY A 38 4.79 27.10 35.88
CA GLY A 38 3.70 27.16 34.91
C GLY A 38 2.43 27.92 35.36
N GLY A 39 2.14 29.03 34.67
CA GLY A 39 0.81 29.61 34.40
C GLY A 39 -0.13 29.99 35.57
N ASN A 40 0.18 29.63 36.80
CA ASN A 40 -0.76 29.60 37.92
C ASN A 40 -0.46 30.60 39.04
N HIS A 41 0.53 31.47 38.87
CA HIS A 41 0.91 32.46 39.88
C HIS A 41 0.79 33.89 39.35
N PHE A 42 0.34 34.81 40.21
CA PHE A 42 0.30 36.25 39.93
C PHE A 42 1.61 36.94 40.37
N SER A 43 1.89 38.14 39.86
CA SER A 43 3.08 38.93 40.28
C SER A 43 3.06 39.17 41.79
N GLY A 44 4.21 39.25 42.46
CA GLY A 44 4.27 39.58 43.90
C GLY A 44 3.79 41.00 44.25
N GLU A 45 3.76 41.89 43.26
CA GLU A 45 3.26 43.28 43.41
C GLU A 45 1.76 43.43 43.11
N SER A 46 1.07 42.31 42.86
CA SER A 46 -0.32 42.28 42.41
C SER A 46 -1.31 42.46 43.59
N TYR A 47 -2.55 42.87 43.31
CA TYR A 47 -3.56 43.10 44.35
C TYR A 47 -3.98 41.82 45.10
N LEU A 48 -3.91 40.66 44.43
CA LEU A 48 -4.17 39.36 45.06
C LEU A 48 -3.01 38.91 45.95
N SER A 49 -1.79 38.88 45.41
CA SER A 49 -0.61 38.32 46.09
C SER A 49 -0.11 39.21 47.23
N SER A 50 -0.26 40.53 47.11
CA SER A 50 0.03 41.50 48.18
C SER A 50 -0.94 41.39 49.36
N GLY A 51 -2.05 40.67 49.23
CA GLY A 51 -3.09 40.60 50.25
C GLY A 51 -3.99 41.82 50.32
N ALA A 52 -3.90 42.77 49.38
CA ALA A 52 -4.73 43.97 49.34
C ALA A 52 -6.24 43.63 49.31
N LEU A 53 -6.65 42.66 48.50
CA LEU A 53 -8.05 42.20 48.45
C LEU A 53 -8.51 41.62 49.80
N LYS A 54 -7.67 40.84 50.49
CA LYS A 54 -8.01 40.28 51.81
C LYS A 54 -8.24 41.38 52.83
N ARG A 55 -7.37 42.40 52.86
CA ARG A 55 -7.49 43.54 53.77
C ARG A 55 -8.74 44.37 53.47
N LEU A 56 -9.06 44.58 52.20
CA LEU A 56 -10.31 45.23 51.77
C LEU A 56 -11.54 44.47 52.28
N ILE A 57 -11.60 43.16 52.04
CA ILE A 57 -12.72 42.29 52.46
C ILE A 57 -12.87 42.24 53.99
N LEU A 58 -11.75 42.26 54.73
CA LEU A 58 -11.74 42.25 56.20
C LEU A 58 -11.85 43.66 56.82
N ASN A 59 -12.00 44.71 56.01
CA ASN A 59 -12.05 46.11 56.43
C ASN A 59 -10.86 46.51 57.33
N LEU A 60 -9.65 46.10 56.94
CA LEU A 60 -8.38 46.44 57.59
C LEU A 60 -7.72 47.65 56.91
N ASP A 61 -6.74 48.26 57.58
CA ASP A 61 -5.96 49.37 57.01
C ASP A 61 -5.38 48.98 55.63
N PRO A 62 -5.69 49.70 54.53
CA PRO A 62 -5.26 49.33 53.19
C PRO A 62 -3.74 49.21 53.02
N LEU A 63 -2.95 50.08 53.67
CA LEU A 63 -1.49 50.13 53.55
C LEU A 63 -0.88 50.58 54.89
N PRO A 64 -0.65 49.65 55.83
CA PRO A 64 -0.28 49.99 57.20
C PRO A 64 1.00 50.81 57.29
N THR A 65 2.01 50.50 56.49
CA THR A 65 3.35 51.13 56.56
C THR A 65 3.53 52.36 55.68
N ASN A 66 2.53 52.73 54.87
CA ASN A 66 2.63 53.86 53.94
C ASN A 66 1.88 55.08 54.50
N PHE A 67 2.34 56.28 54.15
CA PHE A 67 1.71 57.56 54.53
C PHE A 67 1.58 57.77 56.05
N GLU A 68 2.58 57.32 56.83
CA GLU A 68 2.64 57.58 58.27
C GLU A 68 3.30 58.94 58.61
N GLU A 69 4.07 59.50 57.69
CA GLU A 69 4.75 60.78 57.87
C GLU A 69 3.77 61.98 57.82
N ASP A 70 4.10 63.07 58.54
CA ASP A 70 3.30 64.30 58.59
C ASP A 70 3.11 64.95 57.20
N THR A 71 4.06 64.70 56.29
CA THR A 71 4.02 65.19 54.91
C THR A 71 4.10 64.04 53.91
N VAL A 72 3.36 64.14 52.82
CA VAL A 72 3.34 63.19 51.70
C VAL A 72 3.71 63.90 50.40
N GLU A 73 4.62 63.31 49.63
CA GLU A 73 4.92 63.78 48.28
C GLU A 73 3.90 63.20 47.28
N ILE A 74 3.13 64.08 46.63
CA ILE A 74 2.15 63.71 45.61
C ILE A 74 2.38 64.59 44.38
N PHE A 75 2.60 63.95 43.22
CA PHE A 75 2.94 64.61 41.95
C PHE A 75 4.16 65.55 42.03
N GLY A 76 5.17 65.19 42.84
CA GLY A 76 6.39 65.99 43.02
C GLY A 76 6.25 67.20 43.94
N ILE A 77 5.14 67.30 44.68
CA ILE A 77 4.82 68.40 45.60
C ILE A 77 4.63 67.81 47.00
N GLN A 78 5.21 68.43 48.03
CA GLN A 78 4.98 68.03 49.43
C GLN A 78 3.66 68.61 49.95
N TRP A 79 2.81 67.74 50.49
CA TRP A 79 1.51 68.07 51.08
C TRP A 79 1.43 67.61 52.53
N VAL A 80 0.58 68.23 53.35
CA VAL A 80 0.29 67.73 54.71
C VAL A 80 -0.63 66.52 54.64
N THR A 81 -0.16 65.36 55.09
CA THR A 81 -0.80 64.06 54.87
C THR A 81 -2.26 64.02 55.33
N GLU A 82 -2.58 64.59 56.49
CA GLU A 82 -3.93 64.53 57.08
C GLU A 82 -4.93 65.53 56.49
N THR A 83 -4.48 66.55 55.75
CA THR A 83 -5.35 67.66 55.30
C THR A 83 -5.35 67.91 53.80
N ALA A 84 -4.38 67.36 53.06
CA ALA A 84 -4.19 67.63 51.63
C ALA A 84 -5.43 67.30 50.80
N LEU A 85 -6.04 66.14 51.06
CA LEU A 85 -7.22 65.71 50.30
C LEU A 85 -8.43 66.60 50.57
N VAL A 86 -8.66 67.04 51.81
CA VAL A 86 -9.77 67.95 52.18
C VAL A 86 -9.56 69.34 51.57
N ASN A 87 -8.35 69.90 51.69
CA ASN A 87 -8.06 71.27 51.28
C ASN A 87 -7.89 71.43 49.76
N SER A 88 -7.49 70.38 49.04
CA SER A 88 -7.03 70.50 47.65
C SER A 88 -7.47 69.35 46.74
N SER A 89 -8.56 68.65 47.06
CA SER A 89 -9.10 67.54 46.25
C SER A 89 -9.11 67.83 44.75
N ARG A 90 -9.78 68.91 44.31
CA ARG A 90 -9.89 69.28 42.88
C ARG A 90 -8.54 69.50 42.20
N VAL A 91 -7.58 70.10 42.92
CA VAL A 91 -6.23 70.36 42.40
C VAL A 91 -5.47 69.05 42.24
N LEU A 92 -5.55 68.16 43.23
CA LEU A 92 -4.90 66.85 43.17
C LEU A 92 -5.46 65.98 42.03
N PHE A 93 -6.78 65.95 41.82
CA PHE A 93 -7.38 65.26 40.67
C PHE A 93 -7.09 65.94 39.33
N HIS A 94 -6.91 67.27 39.30
CA HIS A 94 -6.44 67.96 38.11
C HIS A 94 -4.99 67.55 37.75
N LEU A 95 -4.09 67.51 38.73
CA LEU A 95 -2.71 67.03 38.55
C LEU A 95 -2.69 65.56 38.09
N PHE A 96 -3.57 64.72 38.63
CA PHE A 96 -3.75 63.34 38.16
C PHE A 96 -4.08 63.30 36.66
N ARG A 97 -5.10 64.05 36.23
CA ARG A 97 -5.51 64.10 34.81
C ARG A 97 -4.39 64.65 33.92
N GLN A 98 -3.62 65.62 34.42
CA GLN A 98 -2.45 66.16 33.72
C GLN A 98 -1.37 65.09 33.52
N GLN A 99 -1.08 64.28 34.55
CA GLN A 99 -0.11 63.18 34.43
C GLN A 99 -0.59 62.10 33.46
N LEU A 100 -1.89 61.77 33.48
CA LEU A 100 -2.47 60.83 32.53
C LEU A 100 -2.36 61.35 31.08
N TYR A 101 -2.68 62.62 30.85
CA TYR A 101 -2.47 63.27 29.54
C TYR A 101 -1.00 63.22 29.12
N ASN A 102 -0.05 63.49 30.04
CA ASN A 102 1.37 63.37 29.75
C ASN A 102 1.74 61.94 29.29
N LEU A 103 1.18 60.90 29.93
CA LEU A 103 1.40 59.52 29.50
C LEU A 103 0.82 59.24 28.10
N GLU A 104 -0.36 59.77 27.80
CA GLU A 104 -0.97 59.68 26.47
C GLU A 104 -0.12 60.36 25.39
N THR A 105 0.49 61.52 25.69
CA THR A 105 1.39 62.19 24.73
C THR A 105 2.66 61.38 24.43
N LEU A 106 3.15 60.57 25.38
CA LEU A 106 4.31 59.70 25.16
C LEU A 106 4.04 58.60 24.11
N LEU A 107 2.78 58.30 23.79
CA LEU A 107 2.41 57.34 22.76
C LEU A 107 2.69 57.84 21.33
N GLN A 108 2.73 59.16 21.12
CA GLN A 108 2.93 59.77 19.80
C GLN A 108 4.42 59.85 19.39
N ALA A 109 5.34 59.55 20.30
CA ALA A 109 6.78 59.53 20.03
C ALA A 109 7.18 58.25 19.29
N SER A 110 7.90 58.36 18.16
CA SER A 110 8.41 57.21 17.41
C SER A 110 9.40 56.39 18.25
N CYS A 111 9.10 55.10 18.48
CA CYS A 111 9.94 54.20 19.26
C CYS A 111 11.20 53.74 18.48
N ASP A 112 12.28 54.51 18.57
CA ASP A 112 13.63 54.02 18.24
C ASP A 112 14.15 53.15 19.41
N PHE A 113 14.81 52.03 19.12
CA PHE A 113 15.36 51.11 20.14
C PHE A 113 16.27 51.80 21.18
N GLY A 114 16.94 52.90 20.82
CA GLY A 114 17.79 53.67 21.75
C GLY A 114 17.03 54.54 22.77
N LYS A 115 15.74 54.82 22.57
CA LYS A 115 14.92 55.68 23.47
C LYS A 115 14.02 54.88 24.43
N ILE A 116 13.89 53.57 24.23
CA ILE A 116 12.95 52.70 24.97
C ILE A 116 13.18 52.77 26.49
N SER A 117 14.43 52.75 26.96
CA SER A 117 14.72 52.84 28.41
C SER A 117 14.26 54.19 29.00
N THR A 118 14.54 55.30 28.31
CA THR A 118 14.12 56.63 28.79
C THR A 118 12.61 56.83 28.77
N LEU A 119 11.92 56.30 27.75
CA LEU A 119 10.46 56.34 27.65
C LEU A 119 9.81 55.43 28.70
N HIS A 120 10.37 54.24 28.93
CA HIS A 120 9.93 53.33 29.98
C HIS A 120 10.02 53.97 31.37
N CYS A 121 11.17 54.54 31.74
CA CYS A 121 11.34 55.17 33.06
C CYS A 121 10.40 56.37 33.27
N LYS A 122 10.17 57.18 32.23
CA LYS A 122 9.21 58.30 32.29
C LYS A 122 7.78 57.82 32.46
N ALA A 123 7.37 56.84 31.65
CA ALA A 123 6.03 56.27 31.71
C ALA A 123 5.78 55.52 33.03
N ASP A 124 6.78 54.80 33.54
CA ASP A 124 6.72 54.13 34.84
C ASP A 124 6.57 55.14 35.99
N ASN A 125 7.37 56.21 36.00
CA ASN A 125 7.25 57.27 37.01
C ASN A 125 5.83 57.89 37.03
N ILE A 126 5.31 58.27 35.86
CA ILE A 126 3.95 58.82 35.73
C ILE A 126 2.91 57.83 36.29
N ARG A 127 3.00 56.56 35.90
CA ARG A 127 2.10 55.51 36.39
C ARG A 127 2.18 55.37 37.91
N GLN A 128 3.39 55.30 38.49
CA GLN A 128 3.58 55.16 39.92
C GLN A 128 3.03 56.37 40.69
N GLN A 129 3.18 57.60 40.17
CA GLN A 129 2.58 58.80 40.79
C GLN A 129 1.06 58.71 40.84
N CYS A 130 0.42 58.31 39.73
CA CYS A 130 -1.03 58.14 39.67
C CYS A 130 -1.53 57.04 40.61
N VAL A 131 -0.89 55.87 40.61
CA VAL A 131 -1.24 54.75 41.50
C VAL A 131 -1.05 55.13 42.97
N THR A 132 0.05 55.78 43.31
CA THR A 132 0.35 56.26 44.68
C THR A 132 -0.71 57.24 45.17
N PHE A 133 -1.16 58.16 44.32
CA PHE A 133 -2.23 59.11 44.66
C PHE A 133 -3.56 58.39 44.99
N LEU A 134 -4.00 57.43 44.18
CA LEU A 134 -5.24 56.71 44.44
C LEU A 134 -5.15 55.84 45.72
N HIS A 135 -3.98 55.27 46.01
CA HIS A 135 -3.74 54.60 47.28
C HIS A 135 -3.74 55.56 48.46
N TYR A 136 -3.18 56.77 48.31
CA TYR A 136 -3.29 57.82 49.32
C TYR A 136 -4.76 58.17 49.61
N VAL A 137 -5.62 58.28 48.58
CA VAL A 137 -7.06 58.51 48.77
C VAL A 137 -7.70 57.40 49.61
N LYS A 138 -7.38 56.13 49.35
CA LYS A 138 -7.88 54.99 50.15
C LYS A 138 -7.44 55.07 51.61
N VAL A 139 -6.14 55.28 51.83
CA VAL A 139 -5.57 55.39 53.19
C VAL A 139 -6.17 56.58 53.92
N PHE A 140 -6.39 57.70 53.22
CA PHE A 140 -7.05 58.88 53.77
C PHE A 140 -8.48 58.58 54.24
N ILE A 141 -9.28 57.92 53.40
CA ILE A 141 -10.65 57.50 53.74
C ILE A 141 -10.65 56.56 54.96
N PHE A 142 -9.67 55.66 55.05
CA PHE A 142 -9.57 54.72 56.15
C PHE A 142 -9.13 55.39 57.47
N ARG A 143 -8.06 56.19 57.46
CA ARG A 143 -7.43 56.73 58.67
C ARG A 143 -8.00 58.07 59.13
N TYR A 144 -8.25 58.99 58.19
CA TYR A 144 -8.48 60.40 58.52
C TYR A 144 -9.92 60.85 58.34
N LEU A 145 -10.68 60.25 57.42
CA LEU A 145 -12.08 60.62 57.20
C LEU A 145 -12.97 60.22 58.40
N LYS A 146 -13.51 61.23 59.10
CA LYS A 146 -14.44 61.05 60.23
C LYS A 146 -15.89 60.94 59.76
N VAL A 147 -16.65 60.01 60.35
CA VAL A 147 -18.09 59.88 60.14
C VAL A 147 -18.81 60.86 61.05
N GLN A 148 -19.43 61.92 60.49
CA GLN A 148 -20.26 62.82 61.29
C GLN A 148 -21.60 62.15 61.59
N ASN A 149 -21.89 61.93 62.88
CA ASN A 149 -23.20 61.45 63.33
C ASN A 149 -24.24 62.56 63.11
N ALA A 150 -25.41 62.21 62.55
CA ALA A 150 -26.49 63.11 62.14
C ALA A 150 -27.19 63.90 63.29
N GLY A 151 -26.51 64.13 64.42
CA GLY A 151 -27.08 64.76 65.63
C GLY A 151 -26.22 65.83 66.31
N SER A 152 -25.07 66.27 65.77
CA SER A 152 -24.27 67.36 66.35
C SER A 152 -24.42 68.68 65.57
N PRO A 153 -24.36 69.85 66.24
CA PRO A 153 -24.69 71.13 65.61
C PRO A 153 -23.60 71.62 64.65
N VAL A 154 -24.04 72.43 63.69
CA VAL A 154 -23.34 73.17 62.62
C VAL A 154 -21.81 73.26 62.78
N PRO A 155 -21.01 72.85 61.77
CA PRO A 155 -19.55 72.92 61.82
C PRO A 155 -19.08 74.36 62.07
N VAL A 156 -18.23 74.55 63.08
CA VAL A 156 -17.78 75.87 63.56
C VAL A 156 -16.50 76.31 62.85
N HIS A 157 -15.74 75.35 62.28
CA HIS A 157 -14.49 75.61 61.58
C HIS A 157 -14.61 75.38 60.06
N PRO A 158 -14.04 76.25 59.19
CA PRO A 158 -14.09 76.08 57.73
C PRO A 158 -13.58 74.71 57.23
N TYR A 159 -12.59 74.14 57.91
CA TYR A 159 -12.06 72.80 57.61
C TYR A 159 -13.11 71.70 57.82
N GLU A 160 -13.90 71.72 58.90
CA GLU A 160 -14.90 70.70 59.20
C GLU A 160 -16.05 70.71 58.18
N THR A 161 -16.33 71.87 57.59
CA THR A 161 -17.31 72.02 56.51
C THR A 161 -16.78 71.42 55.20
N LEU A 162 -15.51 71.65 54.88
CA LEU A 162 -14.85 71.03 53.72
C LEU A 162 -14.71 69.52 53.88
N GLU A 163 -14.39 69.04 55.09
CA GLU A 163 -14.28 67.61 55.40
C GLU A 163 -15.64 66.90 55.27
N ALA A 164 -16.74 67.52 55.71
CA ALA A 164 -18.09 66.99 55.54
C ALA A 164 -18.53 66.90 54.06
N GLN A 165 -18.05 67.81 53.21
CA GLN A 165 -18.32 67.82 51.77
C GLN A 165 -17.36 66.92 50.98
N LEU A 166 -16.25 66.46 51.58
CA LEU A 166 -15.25 65.67 50.87
C LEU A 166 -15.81 64.39 50.22
N PRO A 167 -16.67 63.58 50.87
CA PRO A 167 -17.20 62.37 50.24
C PRO A 167 -17.96 62.62 48.94
N SER A 168 -18.74 63.71 48.85
CA SER A 168 -19.45 64.05 47.61
C SER A 168 -18.49 64.57 46.53
N VAL A 169 -17.51 65.40 46.90
CA VAL A 169 -16.45 65.86 45.98
C VAL A 169 -15.61 64.70 45.46
N LEU A 170 -15.32 63.69 46.29
CA LEU A 170 -14.58 62.50 45.86
C LEU A 170 -15.38 61.68 44.84
N VAL A 171 -16.67 61.45 45.07
CA VAL A 171 -17.52 60.71 44.11
C VAL A 171 -17.56 61.45 42.76
N ASP A 172 -17.63 62.77 42.76
CA ASP A 172 -17.56 63.58 41.53
C ASP A 172 -16.26 63.43 40.78
N GLU A 173 -15.14 63.61 41.48
CA GLU A 173 -13.84 63.56 40.85
C GLU A 173 -13.52 62.15 40.34
N LEU A 174 -14.00 61.11 41.03
CA LEU A 174 -13.93 59.71 40.58
C LEU A 174 -14.81 59.48 39.35
N HIS A 175 -16.05 59.97 39.32
CA HIS A 175 -16.91 59.87 38.16
C HIS A 175 -16.31 60.61 36.94
N GLY A 176 -15.84 61.85 37.15
CA GLY A 176 -15.14 62.61 36.13
C GLY A 176 -13.83 61.95 35.65
N LEU A 177 -13.16 61.20 36.53
CA LEU A 177 -11.99 60.40 36.15
C LEU A 177 -12.40 59.19 35.29
N LEU A 178 -13.46 58.47 35.66
CA LEU A 178 -14.00 57.36 34.86
C LEU A 178 -14.45 57.81 33.46
N LEU A 179 -15.10 58.98 33.36
CA LEU A 179 -15.48 59.59 32.09
C LEU A 179 -14.26 60.00 31.25
N TYR A 180 -13.18 60.47 31.89
CA TYR A 180 -11.95 60.84 31.20
C TYR A 180 -11.24 59.63 30.60
N ILE A 181 -11.10 58.53 31.35
CA ILE A 181 -10.37 57.34 30.89
C ILE A 181 -11.18 56.50 29.89
N GLY A 182 -12.51 56.59 29.90
CA GLY A 182 -13.39 55.86 29.00
C GLY A 182 -13.38 54.34 29.19
N HIS A 183 -13.78 53.61 28.14
CA HIS A 183 -13.91 52.16 28.14
C HIS A 183 -12.58 51.45 27.87
N LEU A 184 -12.33 50.36 28.60
CA LEU A 184 -11.11 49.56 28.44
C LEU A 184 -11.08 48.85 27.07
N SER A 185 -12.24 48.56 26.48
CA SER A 185 -12.35 47.91 25.17
C SER A 185 -12.07 48.82 23.96
N GLU A 186 -12.06 50.15 24.15
CA GLU A 186 -11.85 51.14 23.08
C GLU A 186 -10.38 51.56 22.92
N LEU A 187 -9.49 51.09 23.80
CA LEU A 187 -8.06 51.43 23.75
C LEU A 187 -7.40 50.90 22.46
N PRO A 188 -6.72 51.75 21.65
CA PRO A 188 -6.19 51.39 20.34
C PRO A 188 -5.05 50.34 20.33
N SER A 189 -4.55 49.92 21.49
CA SER A 189 -3.38 49.05 21.65
C SER A 189 -3.69 47.57 22.00
N ILE A 190 -4.86 47.04 21.63
CA ILE A 190 -5.32 45.67 21.97
C ILE A 190 -4.56 44.53 21.22
N ASN A 191 -3.40 44.80 20.61
CA ASN A 191 -2.44 43.74 20.25
C ASN A 191 -1.64 43.24 21.49
N LEU A 192 -2.36 42.88 22.54
CA LEU A 192 -1.86 42.39 23.84
C LEU A 192 -0.96 41.15 23.73
N GLY A 193 -1.07 40.37 22.65
CA GLY A 193 -0.25 39.17 22.43
C GLY A 193 1.23 39.44 22.13
N ALA A 194 1.59 40.67 21.73
CA ALA A 194 2.97 41.00 21.36
C ALA A 194 3.87 41.30 22.57
N PHE A 195 3.31 41.81 23.68
CA PHE A 195 4.11 42.31 24.80
C PHE A 195 4.62 41.22 25.76
N VAL A 196 3.99 40.05 25.76
CA VAL A 196 4.30 38.95 26.69
C VAL A 196 5.52 38.12 26.24
N ASN A 197 5.81 38.09 24.94
CA ASN A 197 6.80 37.16 24.37
C ASN A 197 8.21 37.74 24.13
N GLN A 198 8.45 39.03 24.40
CA GLN A 198 9.68 39.68 23.88
C GLN A 198 10.65 40.31 24.89
N ASN A 199 10.29 40.57 26.16
CA ASN A 199 11.15 41.42 27.01
C ASN A 199 11.71 40.72 28.25
N GLN A 200 12.81 39.99 28.09
CA GLN A 200 13.66 39.50 29.20
C GLN A 200 14.31 40.66 30.01
N ILE A 201 14.24 41.91 29.53
CA ILE A 201 14.92 43.09 30.09
C ILE A 201 13.97 43.97 30.94
N LYS A 202 12.70 43.59 31.16
CA LYS A 202 11.68 44.36 31.93
C LYS A 202 11.45 45.81 31.47
N LEU A 203 11.85 46.18 30.24
CA LEU A 203 11.57 47.49 29.65
C LEU A 203 10.29 47.41 28.83
N PHE A 204 9.30 48.25 29.16
CA PHE A 204 7.97 48.25 28.52
C PHE A 204 7.67 49.57 27.80
N PRO A 205 6.99 49.53 26.64
CA PRO A 205 6.58 50.74 25.93
C PRO A 205 5.50 51.52 26.69
N PRO A 206 5.35 52.84 26.44
CA PRO A 206 4.32 53.66 27.10
C PRO A 206 2.88 53.12 26.97
N SER A 207 2.56 52.43 25.87
CA SER A 207 1.25 51.78 25.67
C SER A 207 0.96 50.64 26.66
N TRP A 208 2.00 49.93 27.10
CA TRP A 208 1.88 48.93 28.16
C TRP A 208 1.55 49.61 29.50
N HIS A 209 2.28 50.69 29.83
CA HIS A 209 2.05 51.44 31.06
C HIS A 209 0.67 52.08 31.12
N LEU A 210 0.20 52.64 30.00
CA LEU A 210 -1.14 53.22 29.91
C LEU A 210 -2.22 52.16 30.17
N LEU A 211 -2.15 51.00 29.50
CA LEU A 211 -3.14 49.93 29.72
C LEU A 211 -3.19 49.49 31.18
N HIS A 212 -2.03 49.28 31.82
CA HIS A 212 -2.00 48.83 33.21
C HIS A 212 -2.44 49.94 34.17
N LEU A 213 -2.14 51.20 33.87
CA LEU A 213 -2.69 52.34 34.61
C LEU A 213 -4.21 52.40 34.50
N HIS A 214 -4.81 52.16 33.33
CA HIS A 214 -6.27 52.07 33.19
C HIS A 214 -6.85 50.95 34.06
N LEU A 215 -6.22 49.76 34.08
CA LEU A 215 -6.62 48.66 34.96
C LEU A 215 -6.54 49.07 36.45
N ASP A 216 -5.44 49.72 36.85
CA ASP A 216 -5.24 50.22 38.21
C ASP A 216 -6.31 51.24 38.59
N ILE A 217 -6.61 52.20 37.71
CA ILE A 217 -7.65 53.21 37.96
C ILE A 217 -9.01 52.55 38.11
N HIS A 218 -9.42 51.68 37.18
CA HIS A 218 -10.73 51.04 37.24
C HIS A 218 -10.90 50.21 38.51
N TRP A 219 -9.87 49.48 38.95
CA TRP A 219 -9.92 48.69 40.18
C TRP A 219 -9.88 49.56 41.44
N LEU A 220 -8.94 50.51 41.54
CA LEU A 220 -8.81 51.37 42.71
C LEU A 220 -10.04 52.27 42.92
N VAL A 221 -10.69 52.72 41.85
CA VAL A 221 -11.97 53.44 41.95
C VAL A 221 -13.05 52.53 42.55
N LEU A 222 -13.15 51.26 42.14
CA LEU A 222 -14.09 50.31 42.77
C LEU A 222 -13.78 50.08 44.25
N GLU A 223 -12.51 49.96 44.63
CA GLU A 223 -12.11 49.82 46.04
C GLU A 223 -12.47 51.09 46.85
N ILE A 224 -12.17 52.28 46.33
CA ILE A 224 -12.50 53.55 46.97
C ILE A 224 -14.02 53.69 47.17
N LEU A 225 -14.82 53.41 46.13
CA LEU A 225 -16.27 53.45 46.21
C LEU A 225 -16.84 52.42 47.19
N HIS A 226 -16.24 51.22 47.25
CA HIS A 226 -16.59 50.19 48.22
C HIS A 226 -16.28 50.66 49.66
N MET A 227 -15.10 51.20 49.91
CA MET A 227 -14.70 51.73 51.23
C MET A 227 -15.57 52.90 51.69
N LEU A 228 -15.92 53.81 50.77
CA LEU A 228 -16.88 54.89 51.05
C LEU A 228 -18.26 54.34 51.42
N GLY A 229 -18.70 53.27 50.74
CA GLY A 229 -19.94 52.55 51.06
C GLY A 229 -19.93 51.91 52.44
N GLU A 230 -18.84 51.22 52.79
CA GLU A 230 -18.65 50.62 54.12
C GLU A 230 -18.68 51.68 55.23
N LYS A 231 -18.00 52.82 55.04
CA LYS A 231 -17.88 53.86 56.07
C LYS A 231 -19.11 54.76 56.22
N LEU A 232 -19.79 55.14 55.13
CA LEU A 232 -20.85 56.16 55.14
C LEU A 232 -22.24 55.63 54.77
N LYS A 233 -22.37 54.34 54.46
CA LYS A 233 -23.59 53.65 53.94
C LYS A 233 -24.10 54.18 52.60
N GLN A 234 -24.48 55.46 52.52
CA GLN A 234 -24.94 56.10 51.28
C GLN A 234 -24.61 57.59 51.28
N VAL A 235 -23.92 58.05 50.23
CA VAL A 235 -23.61 59.47 50.01
C VAL A 235 -24.52 60.00 48.90
N ILE A 236 -25.35 61.01 49.19
CA ILE A 236 -26.30 61.64 48.25
C ILE A 236 -25.68 62.91 47.66
N TYR A 237 -25.83 63.10 46.36
CA TYR A 237 -25.16 64.15 45.57
C TYR A 237 -25.99 65.41 45.28
N GLY A 238 -25.31 66.52 44.96
CA GLY A 238 -25.86 67.83 44.56
C GLY A 238 -25.34 68.38 43.21
N HIS A 239 -26.26 68.48 42.24
CA HIS A 239 -26.36 69.42 41.10
C HIS A 239 -25.33 69.57 39.95
N GLN A 240 -24.12 69.00 39.92
CA GLN A 240 -23.19 69.24 38.78
C GLN A 240 -23.13 68.19 37.65
N PHE A 241 -23.50 66.92 37.88
CA PHE A 241 -23.68 65.93 36.80
C PHE A 241 -24.89 65.04 37.13
N MET A 242 -25.94 65.11 36.30
CA MET A 242 -27.09 64.20 36.37
C MET A 242 -26.80 63.00 35.47
N ASN A 243 -27.11 61.77 35.91
CA ASN A 243 -27.04 60.61 35.02
C ASN A 243 -27.99 60.81 33.82
N LEU A 244 -27.75 60.13 32.69
CA LEU A 244 -28.59 60.18 31.48
C LEU A 244 -30.09 59.88 31.76
N ALA A 245 -30.40 59.26 32.90
CA ALA A 245 -31.74 58.94 33.40
C ALA A 245 -32.39 59.99 34.32
N GLY A 246 -31.66 61.04 34.74
CA GLY A 246 -32.16 62.10 35.62
C GLY A 246 -32.13 61.78 37.13
N ASP A 247 -31.52 60.67 37.54
CA ASP A 247 -31.41 60.26 38.95
C ASP A 247 -30.16 60.83 39.64
N ASN A 248 -30.24 61.03 40.97
CA ASN A 248 -29.10 61.47 41.79
C ASN A 248 -28.01 60.38 41.81
N LEU A 249 -26.80 60.71 41.36
CA LEU A 249 -25.64 59.81 41.43
C LEU A 249 -25.26 59.56 42.91
N THR A 250 -25.12 58.30 43.30
CA THR A 250 -24.65 57.88 44.62
C THR A 250 -23.37 57.05 44.48
N ASN A 251 -22.62 56.88 45.55
CA ASN A 251 -21.46 55.98 45.56
C ASN A 251 -21.85 54.52 45.22
N ILE A 252 -23.07 54.09 45.55
CA ILE A 252 -23.60 52.76 45.25
C ILE A 252 -23.95 52.65 43.76
N SER A 253 -24.72 53.60 43.22
CA SER A 253 -25.11 53.58 41.80
C SER A 253 -23.91 53.73 40.88
N LEU A 254 -22.93 54.56 41.25
CA LEU A 254 -21.68 54.71 40.50
C LEU A 254 -20.83 53.42 40.54
N PHE A 255 -20.79 52.73 41.69
CA PHE A 255 -20.13 51.43 41.79
C PHE A 255 -20.79 50.39 40.88
N GLU A 256 -22.12 50.31 40.90
CA GLU A 256 -22.89 49.38 40.07
C GLU A 256 -22.71 49.67 38.58
N GLU A 257 -22.89 50.93 38.16
CA GLU A 257 -22.70 51.36 36.77
C GLU A 257 -21.28 51.07 36.28
N HIS A 258 -20.26 51.43 37.07
CA HIS A 258 -18.87 51.19 36.73
C HIS A 258 -18.53 49.68 36.66
N CYS A 259 -19.06 48.89 37.57
CA CYS A 259 -18.88 47.43 37.54
C CYS A 259 -19.55 46.79 36.31
N GLU A 260 -20.72 47.28 35.88
CA GLU A 260 -21.42 46.78 34.69
C GLU A 260 -20.61 47.09 33.43
N ASN A 261 -20.13 48.33 33.33
CA ASN A 261 -19.27 48.78 32.22
C ASN A 261 -17.98 47.95 32.15
N LEU A 262 -17.36 47.66 33.30
CA LEU A 262 -16.12 46.88 33.35
C LEU A 262 -16.34 45.41 32.96
N LEU A 263 -17.45 44.79 33.37
CA LEU A 263 -17.81 43.44 32.92
C LEU A 263 -18.09 43.41 31.41
N CYS A 264 -18.77 44.42 30.87
CA CYS A 264 -18.98 44.57 29.42
C CYS A 264 -17.65 44.70 28.65
N ASP A 265 -16.70 45.47 29.17
CA ASP A 265 -15.37 45.62 28.58
C ASP A 265 -14.61 44.29 28.59
N LEU A 266 -14.66 43.53 29.69
CA LEU A 266 -14.00 42.23 29.79
C LEU A 266 -14.62 41.18 28.85
N ILE A 267 -15.95 41.18 28.69
CA ILE A 267 -16.64 40.34 27.69
C ILE A 267 -16.20 40.74 26.28
N SER A 268 -16.12 42.03 25.98
CA SER A 268 -15.72 42.55 24.65
C SER A 268 -14.25 42.22 24.32
N LEU A 269 -13.35 42.31 25.29
CA LEU A 269 -11.96 41.87 25.13
C LEU A 269 -11.86 40.35 24.89
N SER A 270 -12.71 39.56 25.55
CA SER A 270 -12.78 38.11 25.36
C SER A 270 -13.38 37.74 24.00
N LEU A 271 -14.36 38.49 23.51
CA LEU A 271 -14.96 38.35 22.17
C LEU A 271 -13.92 38.59 21.05
N ASN A 272 -13.15 39.68 21.17
CA ASN A 272 -12.08 40.02 20.21
C ASN A 272 -10.99 38.94 20.12
N ARG A 273 -10.82 38.15 21.19
CA ARG A 273 -9.94 36.97 21.21
C ARG A 273 -10.62 35.75 20.60
N TYR A 274 -11.86 35.48 20.97
CA TYR A 274 -12.64 34.35 20.47
C TYR A 274 -12.70 34.29 18.95
N ASP A 275 -12.91 35.44 18.28
CA ASP A 275 -12.93 35.52 16.81
C ASP A 275 -11.59 35.11 16.14
N LYS A 276 -10.48 35.09 16.90
CA LYS A 276 -9.14 34.70 16.43
C LYS A 276 -8.73 33.30 16.90
N VAL A 277 -9.50 32.65 17.79
CA VAL A 277 -9.19 31.32 18.34
C VAL A 277 -9.56 30.24 17.33
N ARG A 278 -8.62 29.35 17.04
CA ARG A 278 -8.91 28.17 16.21
C ARG A 278 -9.76 27.17 16.99
N PRO A 279 -10.70 26.47 16.33
CA PRO A 279 -11.51 25.42 16.94
C PRO A 279 -10.75 24.39 17.79
N SER A 280 -9.55 24.00 17.36
CA SER A 280 -8.66 23.05 18.05
C SER A 280 -8.06 23.60 19.36
N GLU A 281 -8.02 24.91 19.52
CA GLU A 281 -7.40 25.62 20.64
C GLU A 281 -8.46 26.20 21.59
N ALA A 282 -9.75 25.98 21.33
CA ALA A 282 -10.84 26.61 22.08
C ALA A 282 -10.85 26.27 23.58
N LEU A 283 -10.39 25.09 23.99
CA LEU A 283 -10.33 24.68 25.41
C LEU A 283 -8.97 24.96 26.08
N THR A 284 -7.94 25.26 25.29
CA THR A 284 -6.56 25.47 25.78
C THR A 284 -6.10 26.92 25.68
N SER A 285 -6.79 27.74 24.87
CA SER A 285 -6.49 29.16 24.71
C SER A 285 -7.03 29.96 25.90
N ASN A 286 -6.15 30.71 26.55
CA ASN A 286 -6.57 31.61 27.62
C ASN A 286 -7.39 32.77 27.03
N HIS A 287 -8.61 32.97 27.51
CA HIS A 287 -9.48 34.09 27.12
C HIS A 287 -8.93 35.46 27.53
N CYS A 288 -8.06 35.50 28.55
CA CYS A 288 -7.46 36.73 29.05
C CYS A 288 -6.22 37.13 28.22
N PRO A 289 -6.16 38.36 27.70
CA PRO A 289 -5.00 38.85 26.93
C PRO A 289 -3.68 38.96 27.72
N CYS A 290 -3.74 39.11 29.04
CA CYS A 290 -2.59 39.08 29.96
C CYS A 290 -3.01 38.58 31.36
N SER A 291 -2.05 38.32 32.24
CA SER A 291 -2.32 37.89 33.63
C SER A 291 -3.05 38.94 34.47
N CYS A 292 -2.91 40.23 34.16
CA CYS A 292 -3.60 41.31 34.89
C CYS A 292 -5.10 41.35 34.60
N ILE A 293 -5.53 41.02 33.38
CA ILE A 293 -6.96 40.90 33.05
C ILE A 293 -7.56 39.67 33.73
N LYS A 294 -6.80 38.57 33.79
CA LYS A 294 -7.16 37.39 34.60
C LYS A 294 -7.29 37.74 36.08
N GLU A 295 -6.35 38.52 36.61
CA GLU A 295 -6.40 39.00 37.98
C GLU A 295 -7.64 39.87 38.24
N LEU A 296 -7.95 40.80 37.33
CA LEU A 296 -9.14 41.64 37.43
C LEU A 296 -10.45 40.83 37.46
N TRP A 297 -10.57 39.78 36.64
CA TRP A 297 -11.71 38.85 36.73
C TRP A 297 -11.83 38.20 38.12
N VAL A 298 -10.71 37.71 38.67
CA VAL A 298 -10.69 37.08 39.99
C VAL A 298 -11.06 38.10 41.09
N LEU A 299 -10.50 39.32 41.03
CA LEU A 299 -10.79 40.41 41.95
C LEU A 299 -12.29 40.77 41.94
N LEU A 300 -12.91 40.88 40.75
CA LEU A 300 -14.35 41.15 40.60
C LEU A 300 -15.23 40.01 41.13
N ILE A 301 -14.86 38.74 40.87
CA ILE A 301 -15.57 37.57 41.42
C ILE A 301 -15.63 37.69 42.95
N HIS A 302 -14.47 37.87 43.61
CA HIS A 302 -14.42 37.94 45.07
C HIS A 302 -15.10 39.18 45.65
N LEU A 303 -14.94 40.35 45.01
CA LEU A 303 -15.56 41.58 45.49
C LEU A 303 -17.09 41.53 45.40
N LEU A 304 -17.63 41.06 44.28
CA LEU A 304 -19.09 40.96 44.10
C LEU A 304 -19.69 39.84 44.95
N GLU A 305 -19.01 38.71 45.14
CA GLU A 305 -19.42 37.67 46.09
C GLU A 305 -19.41 38.15 47.54
N HIS A 306 -18.45 38.99 47.91
CA HIS A 306 -18.44 39.61 49.22
C HIS A 306 -19.64 40.56 49.36
N ARG A 307 -19.83 41.46 48.40
CA ARG A 307 -20.94 42.42 48.43
C ARG A 307 -22.32 41.76 48.40
N SER A 308 -22.52 40.68 47.64
CA SER A 308 -23.81 39.99 47.59
C SER A 308 -24.20 39.30 48.91
N LYS A 309 -23.22 38.96 49.74
CA LYS A 309 -23.44 38.35 51.07
C LYS A 309 -23.78 39.38 52.14
N TRP A 310 -23.27 40.61 52.02
CA TRP A 310 -23.35 41.64 53.05
C TRP A 310 -24.19 42.87 52.65
N SER A 311 -24.64 42.96 51.39
CA SER A 311 -25.51 44.01 50.85
C SER A 311 -26.57 43.40 49.91
N LEU A 312 -27.66 44.13 49.61
CA LEU A 312 -28.75 43.68 48.71
C LEU A 312 -28.33 43.59 47.22
N SER A 313 -27.03 43.51 46.89
CA SER A 313 -26.52 43.45 45.53
C SER A 313 -26.62 42.03 44.93
N GLU A 314 -26.83 41.92 43.62
CA GLU A 314 -26.85 40.62 42.94
C GLU A 314 -25.46 39.94 42.95
N SER A 315 -25.42 38.61 42.77
CA SER A 315 -24.17 37.83 42.69
C SER A 315 -23.43 38.04 41.36
N PHE A 316 -22.14 37.71 41.32
CA PHE A 316 -21.31 37.80 40.11
C PHE A 316 -21.95 37.09 38.90
N TRP A 317 -22.43 35.85 39.08
CA TRP A 317 -23.04 35.10 37.98
C TRP A 317 -24.33 35.74 37.47
N ASN A 318 -25.13 36.38 38.33
CA ASN A 318 -26.35 37.06 37.89
C ASN A 318 -26.03 38.26 36.98
N TRP A 319 -25.03 39.07 37.35
CA TRP A 319 -24.52 40.16 36.53
C TRP A 319 -24.01 39.63 35.18
N LEU A 320 -23.14 38.63 35.20
CA LEU A 320 -22.56 38.06 33.98
C LEU A 320 -23.63 37.43 33.08
N ASN A 321 -24.57 36.68 33.66
CA ASN A 321 -25.65 36.04 32.90
C ASN A 321 -26.60 37.06 32.29
N LYS A 322 -26.93 38.15 33.01
CA LYS A 322 -27.74 39.26 32.48
C LYS A 322 -27.07 39.86 31.24
N LEU A 323 -25.77 40.11 31.31
CA LEU A 323 -24.98 40.62 30.18
C LEU A 323 -24.91 39.61 29.02
N LEU A 324 -24.62 38.34 29.28
CA LEU A 324 -24.57 37.31 28.23
C LEU A 324 -25.93 37.05 27.59
N LYS A 325 -27.04 37.23 28.31
CA LYS A 325 -28.41 37.11 27.76
C LYS A 325 -28.68 38.15 26.67
N THR A 326 -28.14 39.36 26.80
CA THR A 326 -28.27 40.41 25.78
C THR A 326 -27.65 40.03 24.42
N LEU A 327 -26.71 39.08 24.38
CA LEU A 327 -26.13 38.56 23.14
C LEU A 327 -27.12 37.76 22.29
N PHE A 328 -28.20 37.25 22.90
CA PHE A 328 -29.23 36.46 22.23
C PHE A 328 -30.44 37.29 21.77
N GLU A 329 -30.50 38.56 22.13
CA GLU A 329 -31.62 39.46 21.81
C GLU A 329 -31.43 40.10 20.42
N LYS A 330 -32.50 40.14 19.61
CA LYS A 330 -32.47 40.79 18.29
C LYS A 330 -32.49 42.31 18.47
N SER A 331 -31.80 43.03 17.57
CA SER A 331 -31.51 44.48 17.63
C SER A 331 -32.74 45.41 17.75
N SER A 332 -33.96 44.90 17.61
CA SER A 332 -35.21 45.67 17.62
C SER A 332 -35.77 46.01 19.01
N ASP A 333 -35.31 45.35 20.09
CA ASP A 333 -35.90 45.49 21.45
C ASP A 333 -34.98 46.14 22.50
N ARG A 334 -33.90 46.81 22.08
CA ARG A 334 -32.96 47.44 23.01
C ARG A 334 -33.61 48.60 23.78
N ARG A 335 -34.00 48.38 25.04
CA ARG A 335 -33.77 49.42 26.07
C ARG A 335 -32.26 49.57 26.18
N ARG A 336 -31.72 50.70 25.73
CA ARG A 336 -30.28 50.95 25.61
C ARG A 336 -29.51 50.46 26.85
N PRO A 337 -28.65 49.42 26.76
CA PRO A 337 -27.46 49.40 27.59
C PRO A 337 -26.56 50.56 27.13
N SER A 338 -25.82 51.16 28.06
CA SER A 338 -24.89 52.28 27.81
C SER A 338 -23.81 51.96 26.78
N VAL A 339 -23.51 50.68 26.55
CA VAL A 339 -22.42 50.23 25.65
C VAL A 339 -22.92 49.18 24.63
N PRO A 340 -22.63 49.34 23.32
CA PRO A 340 -22.93 48.33 22.32
C PRO A 340 -21.91 47.18 22.36
N ILE A 341 -22.29 46.03 22.95
CA ILE A 341 -21.50 44.80 22.83
C ILE A 341 -21.48 44.34 21.36
N ILE A 342 -20.28 44.06 20.83
CA ILE A 342 -20.05 43.52 19.48
C ILE A 342 -20.81 42.18 19.34
N GLN A 343 -21.62 42.01 18.30
CA GLN A 343 -22.35 40.75 18.09
C GLN A 343 -21.40 39.64 17.62
N PRO A 344 -21.28 38.52 18.36
CA PRO A 344 -20.45 37.39 17.95
C PRO A 344 -21.02 36.67 16.74
N ARG A 345 -20.13 36.12 15.89
CA ARG A 345 -20.51 35.21 14.79
C ARG A 345 -21.25 33.97 15.28
N ASP A 346 -20.91 33.50 16.49
CA ASP A 346 -21.59 32.41 17.18
C ASP A 346 -21.86 32.77 18.66
N PRO A 347 -23.04 33.36 18.96
CA PRO A 347 -23.40 33.74 20.33
C PRO A 347 -23.50 32.56 21.29
N LEU A 348 -23.93 31.39 20.81
CA LEU A 348 -24.12 30.20 21.65
C LEU A 348 -22.76 29.61 22.05
N GLY A 349 -21.85 29.49 21.09
CA GLY A 349 -20.51 28.98 21.37
C GLY A 349 -19.63 29.91 22.17
N PHE A 350 -19.70 31.21 21.90
CA PHE A 350 -19.01 32.20 22.72
C PHE A 350 -19.50 32.11 24.18
N SER A 351 -20.81 31.97 24.40
CA SER A 351 -21.38 31.82 25.75
C SER A 351 -20.86 30.57 26.47
N TRP A 352 -20.81 29.43 25.79
CA TRP A 352 -20.20 28.21 26.36
C TRP A 352 -18.71 28.39 26.65
N TRP A 353 -17.99 29.03 25.73
CA TRP A 353 -16.56 29.27 25.85
C TRP A 353 -16.23 30.18 27.03
N ILE A 354 -16.86 31.35 27.15
CA ILE A 354 -16.58 32.32 28.21
C ILE A 354 -16.96 31.78 29.59
N ILE A 355 -18.12 31.12 29.74
CA ILE A 355 -18.55 30.55 31.04
C ILE A 355 -17.57 29.49 31.51
N THR A 356 -17.10 28.61 30.62
CA THR A 356 -16.16 27.54 30.97
C THR A 356 -14.85 28.13 31.50
N HIS A 357 -14.34 29.18 30.86
CA HIS A 357 -13.08 29.79 31.28
C HIS A 357 -13.22 30.69 32.51
N VAL A 358 -14.33 31.43 32.66
CA VAL A 358 -14.60 32.23 33.87
C VAL A 358 -14.85 31.31 35.08
N ALA A 359 -15.56 30.19 34.88
CA ALA A 359 -15.74 29.18 35.93
C ALA A 359 -14.39 28.62 36.42
N SER A 360 -13.40 28.47 35.53
CA SER A 360 -12.06 28.03 35.93
C SER A 360 -11.36 29.00 36.90
N PHE A 361 -11.76 30.28 36.96
CA PHE A 361 -11.16 31.26 37.87
C PHE A 361 -11.59 31.11 39.32
N TYR A 362 -12.66 30.35 39.60
CA TYR A 362 -13.05 29.99 40.96
C TYR A 362 -12.01 29.16 41.70
N GLN A 363 -11.07 28.55 40.96
CA GLN A 363 -9.94 27.85 41.56
C GLN A 363 -8.97 28.79 42.30
N PHE A 364 -9.02 30.11 42.11
CA PHE A 364 -8.13 31.04 42.81
C PHE A 364 -8.74 31.54 44.12
N ASP A 365 -7.99 31.46 45.21
CA ASP A 365 -8.36 32.03 46.51
C ASP A 365 -8.13 33.56 46.57
N ARG A 366 -8.29 34.15 47.76
CA ARG A 366 -8.10 35.60 47.99
C ARG A 366 -6.63 36.05 47.88
N HIS A 367 -5.69 35.10 47.83
CA HIS A 367 -4.26 35.32 47.68
C HIS A 367 -3.78 35.04 46.24
N GLY A 368 -4.69 34.64 45.35
CA GLY A 368 -4.35 34.23 43.99
C GLY A 368 -3.66 32.86 43.92
N THR A 369 -3.76 32.04 44.96
CA THR A 369 -3.28 30.67 44.98
C THR A 369 -4.36 29.67 44.55
N PRO A 370 -4.02 28.59 43.82
CA PRO A 370 -5.00 27.63 43.35
C PRO A 370 -5.51 26.72 44.48
N ASP A 371 -6.75 26.95 44.92
CA ASP A 371 -7.51 26.13 45.85
C ASP A 371 -8.50 25.22 45.10
N LYS A 372 -8.20 23.91 45.07
CA LYS A 372 -9.02 22.90 44.41
C LYS A 372 -10.29 22.50 45.20
N MET A 373 -10.42 22.92 46.47
CA MET A 373 -11.51 22.51 47.35
C MET A 373 -12.65 23.55 47.43
N ARG A 374 -12.50 24.72 46.79
CA ARG A 374 -13.53 25.76 46.84
C ARG A 374 -14.78 25.36 46.04
N GLN A 375 -15.95 25.43 46.69
CA GLN A 375 -17.23 25.28 46.02
C GLN A 375 -17.54 26.52 45.17
N MET A 376 -17.72 26.30 43.87
CA MET A 376 -18.21 27.31 42.93
C MET A 376 -19.68 27.63 43.20
N GLU A 377 -20.07 28.91 43.18
CA GLU A 377 -21.48 29.29 43.20
C GLU A 377 -22.21 28.74 41.96
N SER A 378 -23.42 28.23 42.15
CA SER A 378 -24.15 27.51 41.09
C SER A 378 -24.59 28.45 39.97
N ASN A 379 -24.00 28.27 38.77
CA ASN A 379 -24.49 28.88 37.53
C ASN A 379 -25.44 27.95 36.73
N TRP A 380 -26.04 26.95 37.39
CA TRP A 380 -26.77 25.88 36.71
C TRP A 380 -27.96 26.40 35.90
N ASN A 381 -28.67 27.42 36.39
CA ASN A 381 -29.87 27.95 35.72
C ASN A 381 -29.56 28.46 34.30
N PHE A 382 -28.43 29.14 34.10
CA PHE A 382 -28.03 29.63 32.78
C PHE A 382 -27.43 28.52 31.90
N VAL A 383 -26.67 27.60 32.51
CA VAL A 383 -26.15 26.41 31.83
C VAL A 383 -27.30 25.53 31.30
N GLU A 384 -28.37 25.37 32.08
CA GLU A 384 -29.58 24.66 31.67
C GLU A 384 -30.29 25.36 30.49
N GLU A 385 -30.39 26.69 30.51
CA GLU A 385 -30.92 27.46 29.37
C GLU A 385 -30.06 27.26 28.09
N LEU A 386 -28.73 27.26 28.21
CA LEU A 386 -27.82 26.99 27.09
C LEU A 386 -27.94 25.56 26.56
N LEU A 387 -28.10 24.57 27.45
CA LEU A 387 -28.33 23.17 27.07
C LEU A 387 -29.67 22.99 26.34
N LYS A 388 -30.76 23.60 26.85
CA LYS A 388 -32.07 23.57 26.19
C LYS A 388 -32.01 24.15 24.78
N LYS A 389 -31.33 25.29 24.59
CA LYS A 389 -31.11 25.89 23.26
C LYS A 389 -30.26 25.01 22.35
N SER A 390 -29.35 24.19 22.90
CA SER A 390 -28.49 23.27 22.13
C SER A 390 -29.21 21.99 21.68
N ILE A 391 -30.24 21.53 22.41
CA ILE A 391 -30.91 20.23 22.20
C ILE A 391 -32.09 20.28 21.22
N ASN A 392 -32.69 21.45 20.95
CA ASN A 392 -33.86 21.60 20.07
C ASN A 392 -33.60 21.30 18.56
N VAL A 393 -32.43 20.75 18.20
CA VAL A 393 -32.01 20.43 16.83
C VAL A 393 -31.87 18.91 16.61
N GLN A 394 -32.90 18.13 16.97
CA GLN A 394 -32.85 16.65 16.97
C GLN A 394 -32.98 15.94 15.60
N ASN A 395 -33.15 16.67 14.48
CA ASN A 395 -33.18 16.09 13.12
C ASN A 395 -31.92 16.34 12.29
N SER A 396 -30.87 16.92 12.88
CA SER A 396 -29.55 16.97 12.28
C SER A 396 -28.52 16.46 13.27
N SER A 397 -27.42 15.88 12.76
CA SER A 397 -26.21 15.67 13.56
C SER A 397 -25.92 16.94 14.36
N PHE A 398 -25.75 16.80 15.67
CA PHE A 398 -25.38 17.88 16.57
C PHE A 398 -24.14 18.60 16.01
N SER A 399 -24.32 19.71 15.30
CA SER A 399 -23.23 20.42 14.65
C SER A 399 -22.74 21.51 15.60
N ILE A 400 -21.74 21.15 16.39
CA ILE A 400 -20.87 22.14 16.96
C ILE A 400 -19.92 22.57 15.82
N SER A 401 -19.98 23.84 15.41
CA SER A 401 -19.22 24.41 14.28
C SER A 401 -17.69 24.30 14.41
N TRP A 402 -17.16 24.00 15.61
CA TRP A 402 -15.73 23.79 15.89
C TRP A 402 -15.25 22.32 15.90
N LEU A 403 -16.11 21.31 15.78
CA LEU A 403 -15.63 19.93 15.67
C LEU A 403 -15.13 19.66 14.23
N PRO A 404 -13.92 19.10 14.03
CA PRO A 404 -13.43 18.78 12.70
C PRO A 404 -14.44 17.89 11.98
N LEU A 405 -14.70 18.16 10.69
CA LEU A 405 -15.53 17.32 9.81
C LEU A 405 -15.14 15.83 9.82
N LYS A 406 -13.93 15.47 10.28
CA LYS A 406 -13.53 14.07 10.51
C LYS A 406 -14.35 13.33 11.58
N GLY A 407 -14.89 14.03 12.59
CA GLY A 407 -15.74 13.43 13.63
C GLY A 407 -17.21 13.22 13.20
N LEU A 408 -17.64 13.88 12.11
CA LEU A 408 -18.98 13.73 11.53
C LEU A 408 -19.15 12.44 10.73
N THR A 409 -18.04 11.76 10.42
CA THR A 409 -18.04 10.48 9.71
C THR A 409 -17.36 9.42 10.54
N TYR A 410 -17.94 9.06 11.69
CA TYR A 410 -17.90 7.64 12.04
C TYR A 410 -18.85 6.90 11.08
N ILE A 411 -18.53 6.93 9.78
CA ILE A 411 -19.16 6.06 8.81
C ILE A 411 -18.74 4.68 9.29
N ILE A 412 -19.70 3.88 9.75
CA ILE A 412 -19.47 2.49 10.08
C ILE A 412 -18.96 1.83 8.79
N LYS A 413 -17.64 1.66 8.70
CA LYS A 413 -16.99 1.11 7.52
C LYS A 413 -17.21 -0.40 7.48
N SER A 414 -17.11 -1.06 8.64
CA SER A 414 -17.24 -2.51 8.81
C SER A 414 -18.05 -2.88 10.07
N PRO A 415 -18.58 -4.12 10.16
CA PRO A 415 -19.18 -4.65 11.40
C PRO A 415 -18.25 -4.52 12.61
N LEU A 416 -16.94 -4.81 12.43
CA LEU A 416 -15.91 -4.63 13.46
C LEU A 416 -15.85 -3.23 14.04
N SER A 417 -15.89 -2.20 13.18
CA SER A 417 -15.82 -0.82 13.64
C SER A 417 -16.96 -0.52 14.64
N MET A 418 -18.16 -1.09 14.44
CA MET A 418 -19.26 -0.95 15.40
C MET A 418 -18.90 -1.54 16.77
N LEU A 419 -18.27 -2.72 16.78
CA LEU A 419 -17.85 -3.39 18.01
C LEU A 419 -16.66 -2.71 18.69
N GLU A 420 -15.70 -2.20 17.93
CA GLU A 420 -14.58 -1.42 18.45
C GLU A 420 -15.07 -0.14 19.13
N MET A 421 -16.01 0.58 18.51
CA MET A 421 -16.65 1.74 19.12
C MET A 421 -17.32 1.39 20.46
N VAL A 422 -18.02 0.25 20.51
CA VAL A 422 -18.63 -0.25 21.75
C VAL A 422 -17.58 -0.63 22.80
N LYS A 423 -16.47 -1.26 22.40
CA LYS A 423 -15.34 -1.59 23.28
C LYS A 423 -14.73 -0.31 23.88
N ILE A 424 -14.49 0.72 23.06
CA ILE A 424 -14.01 2.04 23.50
C ILE A 424 -14.97 2.64 24.53
N CYS A 425 -16.27 2.65 24.25
CA CYS A 425 -17.28 3.18 25.19
C CYS A 425 -17.33 2.41 26.52
N CYS A 426 -16.94 1.14 26.50
CA CYS A 426 -16.92 0.26 27.66
C CYS A 426 -15.59 0.25 28.43
N CYS A 427 -14.53 0.90 27.94
CA CYS A 427 -13.23 0.89 28.62
C CYS A 427 -13.22 1.74 29.90
N ASP A 428 -12.58 1.24 30.96
CA ASP A 428 -12.44 1.92 32.25
C ASP A 428 -11.29 2.96 32.27
N LYS A 429 -10.41 2.95 31.25
CA LYS A 429 -9.32 3.93 31.12
C LYS A 429 -9.89 5.29 30.72
N GLN A 430 -9.52 6.36 31.44
CA GLN A 430 -9.76 7.74 31.01
C GLN A 430 -8.78 8.04 29.87
N ASP A 431 -9.26 8.04 28.63
CA ASP A 431 -8.56 8.75 27.56
C ASP A 431 -8.88 10.23 27.72
N ASP A 432 -7.88 11.02 28.10
CA ASP A 432 -7.97 12.49 28.18
C ASP A 432 -8.33 13.12 26.81
N ASP A 433 -8.23 12.35 25.72
CA ASP A 433 -8.55 12.75 24.35
C ASP A 433 -9.96 12.36 23.86
N LEU A 434 -10.78 11.64 24.66
CA LEU A 434 -12.16 11.24 24.26
C LEU A 434 -13.05 12.43 23.84
N TYR A 435 -12.81 13.60 24.44
CA TYR A 435 -13.53 14.85 24.16
C TYR A 435 -13.10 15.53 22.85
N LYS A 436 -11.95 15.15 22.27
CA LYS A 436 -11.40 15.76 21.04
C LYS A 436 -11.85 15.05 19.77
N SER A 437 -12.29 13.79 19.84
CA SER A 437 -12.52 12.92 18.67
C SER A 437 -13.92 12.30 18.56
N SER A 438 -14.78 12.46 19.58
CA SER A 438 -16.05 11.70 19.68
C SER A 438 -17.29 12.59 19.56
N SER A 439 -18.36 12.06 18.95
CA SER A 439 -19.64 12.77 18.86
C SER A 439 -20.33 12.89 20.22
N SER A 440 -21.23 13.86 20.38
CA SER A 440 -22.06 14.00 21.61
C SER A 440 -22.87 12.73 21.92
N TYR A 441 -23.27 11.99 20.89
CA TYR A 441 -23.92 10.70 21.02
C TYR A 441 -22.98 9.61 21.56
N THR A 442 -21.74 9.56 21.06
CA THR A 442 -20.70 8.63 21.57
C THR A 442 -20.36 8.91 23.04
N ILE A 443 -20.29 10.19 23.44
CA ILE A 443 -20.08 10.58 24.85
C ILE A 443 -21.27 10.13 25.72
N PHE A 444 -22.51 10.31 25.24
CA PHE A 444 -23.70 9.77 25.91
C PHE A 444 -23.62 8.25 26.09
N LEU A 445 -23.21 7.51 25.05
CA LEU A 445 -23.02 6.05 25.13
C LEU A 445 -21.94 5.67 26.17
N CYS A 446 -20.83 6.40 26.26
CA CYS A 446 -19.80 6.18 27.29
C CYS A 446 -20.34 6.38 28.72
N ILE A 447 -21.12 7.44 28.94
CA ILE A 447 -21.76 7.71 30.23
C ILE A 447 -22.75 6.61 30.57
N LEU A 448 -23.59 6.21 29.60
CA LEU A 448 -24.56 5.13 29.77
C LEU A 448 -23.87 3.81 30.12
N ALA A 449 -22.79 3.44 29.41
CA ALA A 449 -22.01 2.23 29.68
C ALA A 449 -21.45 2.21 31.11
N LYS A 450 -20.82 3.31 31.54
CA LYS A 450 -20.27 3.45 32.90
C LYS A 450 -21.36 3.41 33.97
N ALA A 451 -22.49 4.08 33.72
CA ALA A 451 -23.62 4.09 34.64
C ALA A 451 -24.23 2.69 34.80
N VAL A 452 -24.46 1.96 33.71
CA VAL A 452 -24.99 0.59 33.76
C VAL A 452 -23.99 -0.37 34.40
N LYS A 453 -22.70 -0.32 34.03
CA LYS A 453 -21.65 -1.15 34.66
C LYS A 453 -21.55 -0.92 36.17
N LYS A 454 -21.56 0.34 36.61
CA LYS A 454 -21.51 0.71 38.03
C LYS A 454 -22.78 0.25 38.76
N ALA A 455 -23.95 0.41 38.14
CA ALA A 455 -25.22 -0.03 38.72
C ALA A 455 -25.30 -1.56 38.85
N MET A 456 -24.80 -2.31 37.87
CA MET A 456 -24.75 -3.78 37.93
C MET A 456 -23.76 -4.31 38.97
N LYS A 457 -22.62 -3.63 39.17
CA LYS A 457 -21.64 -3.99 40.22
C LYS A 457 -22.17 -3.75 41.64
N ASN A 458 -22.97 -2.68 41.85
CA ASN A 458 -23.35 -2.25 43.21
C ASN A 458 -24.73 -2.72 43.67
N ASN A 459 -25.72 -2.88 42.78
CA ASN A 459 -27.14 -3.02 43.15
C ASN A 459 -27.87 -4.21 42.47
N GLY A 460 -27.14 -5.18 41.91
CA GLY A 460 -27.72 -6.34 41.19
C GLY A 460 -28.42 -5.97 39.87
N PRO A 461 -29.21 -6.89 39.25
CA PRO A 461 -29.80 -6.69 37.93
C PRO A 461 -31.03 -5.74 37.89
N HIS A 462 -31.50 -5.25 39.04
CA HIS A 462 -32.74 -4.45 39.12
C HIS A 462 -32.65 -3.07 38.45
N PRO A 463 -31.59 -2.26 38.62
CA PRO A 463 -31.43 -0.99 37.90
C PRO A 463 -31.30 -1.18 36.38
N TRP A 464 -30.64 -2.25 35.94
CA TRP A 464 -30.56 -2.63 34.53
C TRP A 464 -31.96 -2.88 33.94
N LYS A 465 -32.80 -3.68 34.61
CA LYS A 465 -34.17 -3.96 34.16
C LYS A 465 -35.01 -2.68 34.02
N GLN A 466 -34.84 -1.69 34.90
CA GLN A 466 -35.53 -0.40 34.79
C GLN A 466 -35.04 0.44 33.61
N ILE A 467 -33.73 0.53 33.40
CA ILE A 467 -33.14 1.24 32.25
C ILE A 467 -33.55 0.56 30.94
N LYS A 468 -33.46 -0.77 30.88
CA LYS A 468 -33.93 -1.61 29.77
C LYS A 468 -35.39 -1.31 29.43
N GLY A 469 -36.30 -1.38 30.41
CA GLY A 469 -37.73 -1.11 30.18
C GLY A 469 -38.01 0.31 29.67
N ARG A 470 -37.28 1.31 30.16
CA ARG A 470 -37.40 2.70 29.70
C ARG A 470 -36.85 2.91 28.29
N ILE A 471 -35.78 2.23 27.91
CA ILE A 471 -35.22 2.31 26.56
C ILE A 471 -36.12 1.54 25.57
N TYR A 472 -36.51 0.30 25.89
CA TYR A 472 -37.29 -0.56 24.99
C TYR A 472 -38.67 0.05 24.70
N SER A 473 -39.35 0.59 25.71
CA SER A 473 -40.67 1.26 25.53
C SER A 473 -40.63 2.49 24.62
N LYS A 474 -39.44 3.04 24.34
CA LYS A 474 -39.25 4.17 23.43
C LYS A 474 -39.13 3.74 21.96
N PHE A 475 -38.92 2.46 21.66
CA PHE A 475 -38.88 1.92 20.30
C PHE A 475 -40.13 1.10 20.03
N HIS A 476 -41.12 1.72 19.40
CA HIS A 476 -42.35 1.09 18.92
C HIS A 476 -42.45 1.22 17.40
N GLN A 477 -43.36 0.49 16.76
CA GLN A 477 -43.49 0.43 15.29
C GLN A 477 -43.41 1.81 14.61
N LYS A 478 -44.26 2.76 14.99
CA LYS A 478 -44.25 4.13 14.40
C LYS A 478 -42.89 4.83 14.49
N ARG A 479 -42.15 4.64 15.58
CA ARG A 479 -40.83 5.26 15.77
C ARG A 479 -39.73 4.53 15.02
N MET A 480 -39.85 3.21 14.84
CA MET A 480 -38.95 2.44 13.97
C MET A 480 -39.12 2.86 12.50
N GLU A 481 -40.36 3.14 12.05
CA GLU A 481 -40.66 3.61 10.69
C GLU A 481 -40.18 5.05 10.41
N GLU A 482 -40.01 5.88 11.44
CA GLU A 482 -39.53 7.27 11.37
C GLU A 482 -38.00 7.39 11.36
N LEU A 483 -37.25 6.30 11.57
CA LEU A 483 -35.78 6.35 11.61
C LEU A 483 -35.19 6.73 10.25
N THR A 484 -34.19 7.63 10.28
CA THR A 484 -33.31 7.92 9.15
C THR A 484 -32.14 6.93 9.11
N GLU A 485 -31.34 6.96 8.04
CA GLU A 485 -30.13 6.13 7.93
C GLU A 485 -29.16 6.35 9.11
N VAL A 486 -28.94 7.61 9.51
CA VAL A 486 -28.15 7.97 10.70
C VAL A 486 -28.83 7.51 11.99
N GLY A 487 -30.16 7.61 12.06
CA GLY A 487 -30.96 7.09 13.18
C GLY A 487 -30.78 5.58 13.38
N LEU A 488 -30.69 4.82 12.29
CA LEU A 488 -30.47 3.38 12.30
C LEU A 488 -29.04 3.02 12.75
N GLN A 489 -28.03 3.80 12.36
CA GLN A 489 -26.66 3.64 12.86
C GLN A 489 -26.57 3.87 14.38
N ASN A 490 -27.23 4.92 14.86
CA ASN A 490 -27.31 5.21 16.29
C ASN A 490 -28.08 4.11 17.05
N PHE A 491 -29.18 3.61 16.46
CA PHE A 491 -29.91 2.47 16.99
C PHE A 491 -29.00 1.25 17.21
N PHE A 492 -28.27 0.80 16.19
CA PHE A 492 -27.36 -0.34 16.37
C PHE A 492 -26.24 -0.04 17.37
N SER A 493 -25.69 1.17 17.38
CA SER A 493 -24.66 1.59 18.34
C SER A 493 -25.14 1.48 19.81
N LEU A 494 -26.38 1.90 20.08
CA LEU A 494 -27.00 1.77 21.40
C LEU A 494 -27.22 0.31 21.77
N PHE A 495 -27.86 -0.48 20.90
CA PHE A 495 -28.23 -1.85 21.24
C PHE A 495 -27.01 -2.79 21.30
N LEU A 496 -25.96 -2.55 20.50
CA LEU A 496 -24.69 -3.27 20.65
C LEU A 496 -24.00 -2.90 21.98
N LEU A 497 -24.05 -1.64 22.41
CA LEU A 497 -23.54 -1.23 23.73
C LEU A 497 -24.32 -1.91 24.86
N LEU A 498 -25.65 -1.92 24.77
CA LEU A 498 -26.50 -2.60 25.74
C LEU A 498 -26.14 -4.08 25.82
N ALA A 499 -26.05 -4.78 24.68
CA ALA A 499 -25.63 -6.18 24.61
C ALA A 499 -24.21 -6.41 25.15
N ALA A 500 -23.28 -5.47 24.97
CA ALA A 500 -21.94 -5.58 25.53
C ALA A 500 -21.96 -5.54 27.07
N VAL A 501 -22.79 -4.67 27.66
CA VAL A 501 -22.88 -4.45 29.11
C VAL A 501 -23.86 -5.41 29.81
N SER A 502 -24.78 -6.04 29.08
CA SER A 502 -25.80 -6.98 29.60
C SER A 502 -25.75 -8.37 28.95
N GLU A 503 -26.83 -9.14 29.09
CA GLU A 503 -27.07 -10.41 28.39
C GLU A 503 -27.29 -10.15 26.89
N VAL A 504 -26.47 -10.77 26.03
CA VAL A 504 -26.47 -10.51 24.58
C VAL A 504 -27.73 -11.08 23.92
N GLU A 505 -28.18 -12.25 24.37
CA GLU A 505 -29.26 -13.01 23.70
C GLU A 505 -30.63 -12.33 23.76
N ASP A 506 -30.97 -11.80 24.93
CA ASP A 506 -32.19 -11.03 25.18
C ASP A 506 -32.20 -9.68 24.42
N VAL A 507 -31.04 -9.04 24.28
CA VAL A 507 -30.93 -7.80 23.49
C VAL A 507 -31.03 -8.09 21.99
N ALA A 508 -30.31 -9.10 21.50
CA ALA A 508 -30.28 -9.46 20.08
C ALA A 508 -31.64 -9.94 19.57
N SER A 509 -32.34 -10.79 20.34
CA SER A 509 -33.71 -11.23 20.01
C SER A 509 -34.67 -10.05 19.89
N HIS A 510 -34.67 -9.13 20.86
CA HIS A 510 -35.51 -7.94 20.79
C HIS A 510 -35.19 -7.02 19.60
N VAL A 511 -33.90 -6.85 19.28
CA VAL A 511 -33.49 -6.08 18.09
C VAL A 511 -34.01 -6.73 16.81
N LEU A 512 -33.92 -8.05 16.68
CA LEU A 512 -34.44 -8.76 15.51
C LEU A 512 -35.96 -8.56 15.32
N ASP A 513 -36.72 -8.47 16.41
CA ASP A 513 -38.15 -8.16 16.37
C ASP A 513 -38.38 -6.70 15.95
N LEU A 514 -37.63 -5.75 16.51
CA LEU A 514 -37.74 -4.34 16.15
C LEU A 514 -37.37 -4.05 14.69
N LEU A 515 -36.39 -4.77 14.14
CA LEU A 515 -36.00 -4.65 12.73
C LEU A 515 -37.12 -5.05 11.76
N SER A 516 -38.06 -5.90 12.20
CA SER A 516 -39.22 -6.27 11.39
C SER A 516 -40.21 -5.11 11.15
N PHE A 517 -40.14 -4.06 11.97
CA PHE A 517 -40.97 -2.85 11.86
C PHE A 517 -40.36 -1.76 10.96
N LEU A 518 -39.18 -1.97 10.37
CA LEU A 518 -38.57 -1.00 9.47
C LEU A 518 -39.30 -0.93 8.12
N LYS A 519 -39.30 0.26 7.50
CA LYS A 519 -39.87 0.44 6.16
C LYS A 519 -39.18 -0.48 5.14
N PRO A 520 -39.90 -0.97 4.12
CA PRO A 520 -39.33 -1.80 3.05
C PRO A 520 -38.12 -1.16 2.33
N SER A 521 -38.05 0.18 2.28
CA SER A 521 -36.92 0.93 1.72
C SER A 521 -35.58 0.68 2.42
N PHE A 522 -35.60 0.21 3.67
CA PHE A 522 -34.38 -0.10 4.43
C PHE A 522 -33.93 -1.57 4.28
N VAL A 523 -34.72 -2.44 3.63
CA VAL A 523 -34.39 -3.87 3.49
C VAL A 523 -33.09 -4.08 2.69
N THR A 524 -32.72 -3.13 1.84
CA THR A 524 -31.45 -3.11 1.09
C THR A 524 -30.37 -2.25 1.76
N SER A 525 -30.59 -1.75 2.97
CA SER A 525 -29.61 -0.93 3.67
C SER A 525 -28.43 -1.77 4.15
N SER A 526 -27.22 -1.36 3.74
CA SER A 526 -25.97 -1.97 4.19
C SER A 526 -25.77 -1.93 5.71
N ILE A 527 -26.41 -0.98 6.40
CA ILE A 527 -26.30 -0.81 7.86
C ILE A 527 -26.98 -1.96 8.61
N ILE A 528 -28.08 -2.49 8.10
CA ILE A 528 -28.76 -3.64 8.73
C ILE A 528 -27.85 -4.87 8.70
N TRP A 529 -27.22 -5.13 7.56
CA TRP A 529 -26.28 -6.24 7.39
C TRP A 529 -25.07 -6.08 8.30
N LYS A 530 -24.51 -4.86 8.37
CA LYS A 530 -23.39 -4.55 9.28
C LYS A 530 -23.77 -4.73 10.74
N GLY A 531 -24.95 -4.27 11.15
CA GLY A 531 -25.46 -4.40 12.52
C GLY A 531 -25.75 -5.85 12.91
N GLN A 532 -26.40 -6.63 12.04
CA GLN A 532 -26.66 -8.06 12.28
C GLN A 532 -25.37 -8.87 12.36
N MET A 533 -24.40 -8.61 11.47
CA MET A 533 -23.09 -9.25 11.52
C MET A 533 -22.31 -8.86 12.79
N ALA A 534 -22.39 -7.60 13.25
CA ALA A 534 -21.78 -7.17 14.50
C ALA A 534 -22.36 -7.91 15.72
N PHE A 535 -23.67 -8.21 15.75
CA PHE A 535 -24.24 -9.08 16.78
C PHE A 535 -23.69 -10.50 16.70
N LEU A 536 -23.59 -11.07 15.50
CA LEU A 536 -23.06 -12.43 15.32
C LEU A 536 -21.58 -12.52 15.77
N LEU A 537 -20.76 -11.54 15.43
CA LEU A 537 -19.38 -11.41 15.92
C LEU A 537 -19.30 -11.25 17.44
N MET A 538 -20.24 -10.54 18.07
CA MET A 538 -20.29 -10.41 19.52
C MET A 538 -20.63 -11.73 20.21
N TYR A 539 -21.53 -12.53 19.63
CA TYR A 539 -21.79 -13.89 20.09
C TYR A 539 -20.53 -14.75 20.02
N THR A 540 -19.80 -14.68 18.91
CA THR A 540 -18.52 -15.37 18.74
C THR A 540 -17.49 -14.92 19.79
N GLN A 541 -17.31 -13.60 20.00
CA GLN A 541 -16.37 -13.07 21.00
C GLN A 541 -16.73 -13.48 22.44
N LYS A 542 -18.01 -13.72 22.75
CA LYS A 542 -18.47 -14.20 24.06
C LYS A 542 -18.63 -15.74 24.13
N ASN A 543 -18.23 -16.48 23.11
CA ASN A 543 -18.38 -17.95 23.00
C ASN A 543 -19.83 -18.46 23.19
N LEU A 544 -20.82 -17.74 22.63
CA LEU A 544 -22.24 -18.13 22.62
C LEU A 544 -22.61 -18.89 21.33
N ASP A 545 -23.71 -19.65 21.33
CA ASP A 545 -24.18 -20.34 20.11
C ASP A 545 -24.75 -19.34 19.09
N ILE A 546 -24.16 -19.31 17.90
CA ILE A 546 -24.57 -18.46 16.79
C ILE A 546 -25.75 -19.03 15.99
N GLY A 547 -26.22 -20.24 16.28
CA GLY A 547 -27.13 -21.02 15.42
C GLY A 547 -28.39 -20.30 14.94
N VAL A 548 -29.11 -19.59 15.83
CA VAL A 548 -30.36 -18.90 15.48
C VAL A 548 -30.10 -17.68 14.58
N LEU A 549 -29.06 -16.90 14.90
CA LEU A 549 -28.68 -15.72 14.11
C LEU A 549 -28.07 -16.11 12.76
N ALA A 550 -27.22 -17.15 12.75
CA ALA A 550 -26.59 -17.69 11.56
C ALA A 550 -27.63 -18.20 10.55
N GLU A 551 -28.65 -18.95 10.99
CA GLU A 551 -29.71 -19.46 10.11
C GLU A 551 -30.50 -18.32 9.45
N LYS A 552 -30.90 -17.32 10.23
CA LYS A 552 -31.69 -16.19 9.72
C LYS A 552 -30.86 -15.34 8.73
N PHE A 553 -29.61 -15.05 9.08
CA PHE A 553 -28.74 -14.23 8.25
C PHE A 553 -28.28 -14.95 6.98
N SER A 554 -27.96 -16.24 7.08
CA SER A 554 -27.57 -17.06 5.93
C SER A 554 -28.75 -17.27 4.96
N GLY A 555 -29.99 -17.37 5.47
CA GLY A 555 -31.20 -17.34 4.65
C GLY A 555 -31.34 -16.04 3.84
N ALA A 556 -31.09 -14.88 4.46
CA ALA A 556 -31.10 -13.59 3.75
C ALA A 556 -30.00 -13.50 2.68
N PHE A 557 -28.79 -14.02 2.97
CA PHE A 557 -27.70 -14.14 2.00
C PHE A 557 -28.09 -14.98 0.78
N ARG A 558 -28.70 -16.15 1.00
CA ARG A 558 -29.13 -17.03 -0.10
C ARG A 558 -30.11 -16.34 -1.04
N GLU A 559 -31.11 -15.64 -0.51
CA GLU A 559 -32.08 -14.92 -1.35
C GLU A 559 -31.41 -13.78 -2.14
N LYS A 560 -30.48 -13.03 -1.53
CA LYS A 560 -29.73 -11.98 -2.26
C LYS A 560 -28.74 -12.53 -3.28
N ALA A 561 -28.10 -13.67 -3.03
CA ALA A 561 -27.26 -14.35 -4.00
C ALA A 561 -28.08 -14.84 -5.21
N LYS A 562 -29.32 -15.30 -4.97
CA LYS A 562 -30.25 -15.68 -6.04
C LYS A 562 -30.70 -14.48 -6.88
N GLU A 563 -31.03 -13.34 -6.25
CA GLU A 563 -31.32 -12.09 -6.96
C GLU A 563 -30.11 -11.64 -7.82
N PHE A 564 -28.90 -11.74 -7.27
CA PHE A 564 -27.67 -11.38 -7.97
C PHE A 564 -27.40 -12.26 -9.20
N LEU A 565 -27.69 -13.57 -9.12
CA LEU A 565 -27.56 -14.49 -10.24
C LEU A 565 -28.51 -14.18 -11.40
N VAL A 566 -29.73 -13.70 -11.09
CA VAL A 566 -30.75 -13.39 -12.12
C VAL A 566 -30.57 -12.00 -12.72
N SER A 567 -29.87 -11.09 -12.01
CA SER A 567 -29.62 -9.73 -12.51
C SER A 567 -28.84 -9.72 -13.83
N LYS A 568 -29.32 -8.97 -14.83
CA LYS A 568 -28.63 -8.80 -16.12
C LYS A 568 -27.53 -7.73 -15.98
N ASN A 569 -26.46 -7.86 -16.77
CA ASN A 569 -25.31 -6.94 -16.76
C ASN A 569 -25.68 -5.47 -17.07
N ASP A 570 -26.85 -5.20 -17.67
CA ASP A 570 -27.30 -3.85 -18.03
C ASP A 570 -27.80 -3.02 -16.82
N GLU A 571 -28.09 -3.66 -15.67
CA GLU A 571 -28.58 -3.02 -14.44
C GLU A 571 -27.44 -2.78 -13.41
N MET A 572 -26.35 -2.16 -13.87
CA MET A 572 -25.09 -1.96 -13.11
C MET A 572 -25.29 -1.42 -11.67
N GLY A 573 -26.22 -0.48 -11.47
CA GLY A 573 -26.47 0.13 -10.15
C GLY A 573 -27.11 -0.83 -9.12
N GLN A 574 -28.04 -1.69 -9.57
CA GLN A 574 -28.67 -2.68 -8.70
C GLN A 574 -27.69 -3.80 -8.36
N ARG A 575 -26.91 -4.25 -9.34
CA ARG A 575 -25.88 -5.27 -9.15
C ARG A 575 -24.81 -4.81 -8.15
N GLN A 576 -24.34 -3.57 -8.25
CA GLN A 576 -23.38 -3.01 -7.29
C GLN A 576 -23.95 -2.94 -5.87
N THR A 577 -25.23 -2.60 -5.73
CA THR A 577 -25.92 -2.56 -4.43
C THR A 577 -26.02 -3.96 -3.82
N LEU A 578 -26.40 -4.97 -4.62
CA LEU A 578 -26.46 -6.37 -4.19
C LEU A 578 -25.06 -6.89 -3.82
N TRP A 579 -24.04 -6.63 -4.65
CA TRP A 579 -22.66 -6.99 -4.35
C TRP A 579 -22.18 -6.39 -3.03
N THR A 580 -22.50 -5.11 -2.76
CA THR A 580 -22.14 -4.46 -1.48
C THR A 580 -22.69 -5.23 -0.27
N LEU A 581 -23.92 -5.73 -0.34
CA LEU A 581 -24.52 -6.55 0.73
C LEU A 581 -23.85 -7.92 0.84
N LEU A 582 -23.59 -8.56 -0.29
CA LEU A 582 -22.93 -9.88 -0.36
C LEU A 582 -21.49 -9.81 0.16
N SER A 583 -20.73 -8.76 -0.18
CA SER A 583 -19.38 -8.53 0.36
C SER A 583 -19.39 -8.34 1.88
N ILE A 584 -20.34 -7.59 2.44
CA ILE A 584 -20.48 -7.44 3.90
C ILE A 584 -20.69 -8.81 4.57
N TYR A 585 -21.46 -9.69 3.94
CA TYR A 585 -21.65 -11.06 4.45
C TYR A 585 -20.37 -11.88 4.35
N ILE A 586 -19.68 -11.86 3.20
CA ILE A 586 -18.43 -12.59 2.96
C ILE A 586 -17.36 -12.17 3.98
N ASP A 587 -17.09 -10.86 4.07
CA ASP A 587 -16.09 -10.29 4.98
C ASP A 587 -16.44 -10.62 6.43
N GLY A 588 -17.72 -10.47 6.79
CA GLY A 588 -18.21 -10.76 8.14
C GLY A 588 -18.09 -12.24 8.52
N VAL A 589 -18.44 -13.16 7.60
CA VAL A 589 -18.30 -14.60 7.86
C VAL A 589 -16.82 -14.97 7.98
N GLN A 590 -15.94 -14.40 7.14
CA GLN A 590 -14.50 -14.62 7.27
C GLN A 590 -14.01 -14.31 8.69
N GLU A 591 -14.41 -13.15 9.18
CA GLU A 591 -14.02 -12.65 10.48
C GLU A 591 -14.59 -13.50 11.64
N VAL A 592 -15.78 -14.04 11.47
CA VAL A 592 -16.35 -15.03 12.42
C VAL A 592 -15.46 -16.25 12.52
N PHE A 593 -15.00 -16.81 11.38
CA PHE A 593 -14.08 -17.95 11.38
C PHE A 593 -12.71 -17.59 11.99
N GLU A 594 -12.18 -16.41 11.71
CA GLU A 594 -10.91 -15.92 12.27
C GLU A 594 -10.97 -15.70 13.79
N THR A 595 -12.09 -15.17 14.29
CA THR A 595 -12.30 -14.86 15.72
C THR A 595 -12.67 -16.10 16.54
N SER A 596 -13.34 -17.10 15.93
CA SER A 596 -13.78 -18.31 16.62
C SER A 596 -12.61 -19.16 17.12
N HIS A 597 -12.62 -19.51 18.41
CA HIS A 597 -11.65 -20.44 19.02
C HIS A 597 -11.98 -21.93 18.73
N CYS A 598 -13.26 -22.25 18.52
CA CYS A 598 -13.75 -23.59 18.21
C CYS A 598 -14.93 -23.48 17.22
N LEU A 599 -15.07 -24.45 16.33
CA LEU A 599 -16.20 -24.50 15.39
C LEU A 599 -17.36 -25.30 16.00
N TYR A 600 -18.56 -24.79 15.78
CA TYR A 600 -19.83 -25.41 16.17
C TYR A 600 -20.60 -25.82 14.92
N PRO A 601 -21.59 -26.74 15.01
CA PRO A 601 -22.42 -27.11 13.87
C PRO A 601 -23.09 -25.91 13.19
N SER A 602 -23.35 -24.85 13.97
CA SER A 602 -23.91 -23.59 13.49
C SER A 602 -23.01 -22.84 12.50
N HIS A 603 -21.69 -23.10 12.46
CA HIS A 603 -20.78 -22.49 11.49
C HIS A 603 -20.95 -23.06 10.07
N GLU A 604 -21.38 -24.32 9.94
CA GLU A 604 -21.71 -24.92 8.64
C GLU A 604 -22.84 -24.15 7.95
N LYS A 605 -23.82 -23.68 8.72
CA LYS A 605 -25.00 -22.95 8.22
C LYS A 605 -24.65 -21.61 7.57
N LEU A 606 -23.50 -21.01 7.92
CA LEU A 606 -23.02 -19.78 7.30
C LEU A 606 -22.49 -20.04 5.87
N LEU A 607 -22.03 -21.26 5.59
CA LEU A 607 -21.54 -21.73 4.30
C LEU A 607 -22.64 -22.49 3.56
N ASN A 608 -23.62 -21.77 3.03
CA ASN A 608 -24.79 -22.36 2.37
C ASN A 608 -24.70 -22.37 0.83
N ASP A 609 -25.76 -22.86 0.20
CA ASP A 609 -25.93 -22.96 -1.26
C ASP A 609 -25.98 -21.61 -2.00
N GLY A 610 -26.17 -20.50 -1.28
CA GLY A 610 -26.02 -19.15 -1.81
C GLY A 610 -24.64 -18.91 -2.43
N PHE A 611 -23.57 -19.48 -1.86
CA PHE A 611 -22.22 -19.36 -2.44
C PHE A 611 -22.11 -20.04 -3.81
N SER A 612 -22.78 -21.19 -4.01
CA SER A 612 -22.82 -21.86 -5.31
C SER A 612 -23.56 -21.04 -6.37
N MET A 613 -24.58 -20.27 -5.96
CA MET A 613 -25.27 -19.33 -6.86
C MET A 613 -24.39 -18.11 -7.17
N LEU A 614 -23.74 -17.56 -6.14
CA LEU A 614 -22.87 -16.40 -6.23
C LEU A 614 -21.67 -16.64 -7.16
N LEU A 615 -20.95 -17.76 -6.98
CA LEU A 615 -19.77 -18.10 -7.78
C LEU A 615 -20.06 -18.16 -9.29
N ARG A 616 -21.28 -18.61 -9.68
CA ARG A 616 -21.70 -18.65 -11.09
C ARG A 616 -22.06 -17.29 -11.64
N ALA A 617 -22.39 -16.33 -10.77
CA ALA A 617 -22.82 -14.99 -11.13
C ALA A 617 -21.66 -13.98 -11.15
N CYS A 618 -20.59 -14.20 -10.38
CA CYS A 618 -19.50 -13.24 -10.21
C CYS A 618 -18.71 -12.94 -11.49
N GLN A 619 -18.29 -11.68 -11.63
CA GLN A 619 -17.24 -11.24 -12.56
C GLN A 619 -15.84 -11.46 -11.96
N GLU A 620 -14.77 -11.18 -12.70
CA GLU A 620 -13.39 -11.48 -12.29
C GLU A 620 -13.01 -10.88 -10.91
N SER A 621 -13.29 -9.59 -10.68
CA SER A 621 -12.95 -8.89 -9.42
C SER A 621 -13.77 -9.39 -8.22
N GLU A 622 -15.05 -9.66 -8.45
CA GLU A 622 -15.97 -10.22 -7.46
C GLU A 622 -15.53 -11.66 -7.10
N LEU A 623 -15.15 -12.45 -8.11
CA LEU A 623 -14.67 -13.81 -7.93
C LEU A 623 -13.35 -13.85 -7.17
N ARG A 624 -12.42 -12.93 -7.43
CA ARG A 624 -11.18 -12.76 -6.64
C ARG A 624 -11.48 -12.58 -5.15
N THR A 625 -12.50 -11.79 -4.81
CA THR A 625 -12.92 -11.57 -3.41
C THR A 625 -13.46 -12.85 -2.78
N VAL A 626 -14.34 -13.58 -3.49
CA VAL A 626 -14.91 -14.85 -2.99
C VAL A 626 -13.85 -15.94 -2.84
N LEU A 627 -12.89 -16.03 -3.77
CA LEU A 627 -11.80 -17.01 -3.69
C LEU A 627 -10.81 -16.68 -2.56
N SER A 628 -10.52 -15.40 -2.33
CA SER A 628 -9.70 -14.97 -1.18
C SER A 628 -10.36 -15.31 0.15
N PHE A 629 -11.67 -15.09 0.26
CA PHE A 629 -12.48 -15.54 1.40
C PHE A 629 -12.37 -17.06 1.61
N LEU A 630 -12.54 -17.84 0.53
CA LEU A 630 -12.46 -19.29 0.58
C LEU A 630 -11.08 -19.77 1.09
N GLN A 631 -10.00 -19.16 0.62
CA GLN A 631 -8.64 -19.45 1.09
C GLN A 631 -8.47 -19.13 2.59
N ALA A 632 -8.96 -17.98 3.05
CA ALA A 632 -8.88 -17.60 4.46
C ALA A 632 -9.62 -18.61 5.37
N VAL A 633 -10.84 -19.02 4.97
CA VAL A 633 -11.63 -20.03 5.70
C VAL A 633 -10.95 -21.41 5.66
N LEU A 634 -10.44 -21.85 4.52
CA LEU A 634 -9.70 -23.12 4.40
C LEU A 634 -8.45 -23.14 5.27
N ALA A 635 -7.64 -22.07 5.23
CA ALA A 635 -6.44 -21.93 6.05
C ALA A 635 -6.78 -21.99 7.55
N ARG A 636 -7.87 -21.34 7.97
CA ARG A 636 -8.33 -21.36 9.36
C ARG A 636 -8.77 -22.75 9.81
N ILE A 637 -9.58 -23.46 9.01
CA ILE A 637 -10.03 -24.82 9.32
C ILE A 637 -8.85 -25.78 9.43
N ARG A 638 -7.89 -25.71 8.50
CA ARG A 638 -6.70 -26.56 8.52
C ARG A 638 -5.80 -26.27 9.73
N SER A 639 -5.63 -25.00 10.10
CA SER A 639 -4.92 -24.61 11.32
C SER A 639 -5.58 -25.19 12.58
N MET A 640 -6.91 -25.11 12.68
CA MET A 640 -7.66 -25.70 13.80
C MET A 640 -7.58 -27.22 13.83
N HIS A 641 -7.62 -27.87 12.67
CA HIS A 641 -7.43 -29.32 12.56
C HIS A 641 -6.02 -29.75 13.04
N GLN A 642 -4.97 -29.04 12.63
CA GLN A 642 -3.60 -29.31 13.08
C GLN A 642 -3.44 -29.13 14.60
N GLN A 643 -4.05 -28.10 15.18
CA GLN A 643 -4.07 -27.89 16.64
C GLN A 643 -4.78 -29.05 17.35
N LEU A 644 -5.97 -29.43 16.87
CA LEU A 644 -6.73 -30.55 17.43
C LEU A 644 -5.95 -31.87 17.34
N HIS A 645 -5.29 -32.14 16.21
CA HIS A 645 -4.49 -33.34 16.01
C HIS A 645 -3.27 -33.39 16.95
N GLN A 646 -2.62 -32.26 17.22
CA GLN A 646 -1.54 -32.17 18.21
C GLN A 646 -2.04 -32.41 19.64
N GLU A 647 -3.25 -31.94 19.98
CA GLU A 647 -3.88 -32.19 21.28
C GLU A 647 -4.26 -33.67 21.44
N LEU A 648 -4.81 -34.29 20.38
CA LEU A 648 -5.12 -35.73 20.33
C LEU A 648 -3.88 -36.63 20.50
N GLN A 649 -2.69 -36.18 20.07
CA GLN A 649 -1.44 -36.92 20.19
C GLN A 649 -0.72 -36.75 21.54
N LYS A 650 -1.01 -35.68 22.29
CA LYS A 650 -0.22 -35.29 23.48
C LYS A 650 -0.69 -35.88 24.81
N GLU A 651 -1.84 -36.56 24.88
CA GLU A 651 -2.45 -36.85 26.19
C GLU A 651 -2.97 -38.28 26.37
N SER A 652 -2.53 -38.91 27.46
CA SER A 652 -3.21 -40.01 28.15
C SER A 652 -4.27 -39.42 29.11
N VAL A 653 -5.49 -39.12 28.66
CA VAL A 653 -6.49 -38.42 29.49
C VAL A 653 -7.92 -38.96 29.31
N ASP A 654 -8.67 -38.87 30.42
CA ASP A 654 -10.07 -39.23 30.70
C ASP A 654 -11.10 -39.22 29.55
N LEU A 655 -12.05 -40.16 29.62
CA LEU A 655 -13.17 -40.37 28.68
C LEU A 655 -13.98 -39.11 28.32
N ILE A 656 -14.07 -38.12 29.23
CA ILE A 656 -14.83 -36.88 29.03
C ILE A 656 -14.10 -35.93 28.06
N VAL A 657 -12.77 -35.85 28.15
CA VAL A 657 -11.95 -35.01 27.28
C VAL A 657 -11.97 -35.59 25.86
N GLN A 658 -11.88 -36.92 25.73
CA GLN A 658 -11.94 -37.62 24.45
C GLN A 658 -13.29 -37.44 23.71
N ALA A 659 -14.42 -37.47 24.44
CA ALA A 659 -15.73 -37.20 23.87
C ALA A 659 -15.87 -35.76 23.34
N SER A 660 -15.25 -34.79 24.03
CA SER A 660 -15.24 -33.38 23.60
C SER A 660 -14.38 -33.14 22.35
N LEU A 661 -13.23 -33.80 22.24
CA LEU A 661 -12.34 -33.72 21.09
C LEU A 661 -12.98 -34.35 19.85
N SER A 662 -13.62 -35.52 20.00
CA SER A 662 -14.40 -36.15 18.92
C SER A 662 -15.57 -35.29 18.44
N ALA A 663 -16.21 -34.53 19.33
CA ALA A 663 -17.26 -33.59 18.93
C ALA A 663 -16.69 -32.43 18.09
N LYS A 664 -15.55 -31.86 18.49
CA LYS A 664 -14.86 -30.81 17.71
C LYS A 664 -14.45 -31.31 16.32
N GLU A 665 -13.96 -32.54 16.23
CA GLU A 665 -13.59 -33.19 14.96
C GLU A 665 -14.81 -33.33 14.03
N ARG A 666 -15.96 -33.80 14.56
CA ARG A 666 -17.20 -33.90 13.79
C ARG A 666 -17.69 -32.54 13.28
N HIS A 667 -17.54 -31.47 14.07
CA HIS A 667 -17.92 -30.13 13.63
C HIS A 667 -17.00 -29.60 12.51
N LEU A 668 -15.68 -29.82 12.61
CA LEU A 668 -14.72 -29.49 11.55
C LEU A 668 -15.04 -30.25 10.25
N ALA A 669 -15.37 -31.54 10.37
CA ALA A 669 -15.75 -32.37 9.23
C ALA A 669 -17.03 -31.88 8.53
N ALA A 670 -18.01 -31.41 9.30
CA ALA A 670 -19.26 -30.85 8.75
C ALA A 670 -19.00 -29.56 7.95
N VAL A 671 -18.19 -28.64 8.50
CA VAL A 671 -17.79 -27.40 7.80
C VAL A 671 -16.98 -27.72 6.55
N ALA A 672 -16.04 -28.67 6.62
CA ALA A 672 -15.26 -29.12 5.47
C ALA A 672 -16.18 -29.71 4.37
N SER A 673 -17.18 -30.51 4.74
CA SER A 673 -18.19 -31.04 3.82
C SER A 673 -18.98 -29.94 3.10
N ALA A 674 -19.36 -28.86 3.81
CA ALA A 674 -20.01 -27.70 3.21
C ALA A 674 -19.10 -26.99 2.18
N LEU A 675 -17.80 -26.85 2.46
CA LEU A 675 -16.85 -26.26 1.51
C LEU A 675 -16.72 -27.10 0.24
N TRP A 676 -16.59 -28.43 0.37
CA TRP A 676 -16.58 -29.34 -0.77
C TRP A 676 -17.86 -29.21 -1.61
N ARG A 677 -19.02 -29.20 -0.94
CA ARG A 677 -20.32 -29.14 -1.61
C ARG A 677 -20.53 -27.84 -2.38
N HIS A 678 -20.20 -26.71 -1.76
CA HIS A 678 -20.61 -25.40 -2.27
C HIS A 678 -19.57 -24.72 -3.18
N PHE A 679 -18.27 -25.01 -3.00
CA PHE A 679 -17.19 -24.33 -3.73
C PHE A 679 -16.44 -25.25 -4.70
N PHE A 680 -16.10 -26.49 -4.31
CA PHE A 680 -15.23 -27.34 -5.13
C PHE A 680 -15.83 -27.69 -6.50
N SER A 681 -17.15 -27.92 -6.57
CA SER A 681 -17.85 -28.18 -7.83
C SER A 681 -17.67 -27.05 -8.85
N PHE A 682 -17.64 -25.80 -8.39
CA PHE A 682 -17.37 -24.65 -9.23
C PHE A 682 -15.91 -24.63 -9.69
N LEU A 683 -14.94 -24.80 -8.78
CA LEU A 683 -13.51 -24.84 -9.14
C LEU A 683 -13.24 -25.91 -10.21
N LYS A 684 -13.83 -27.11 -10.05
CA LYS A 684 -13.74 -28.22 -11.01
C LYS A 684 -14.30 -27.84 -12.39
N SER A 685 -15.38 -27.05 -12.44
CA SER A 685 -15.97 -26.57 -13.70
C SER A 685 -15.11 -25.50 -14.39
N GLN A 686 -14.37 -24.71 -13.61
CA GLN A 686 -13.58 -23.58 -14.10
C GLN A 686 -12.15 -23.93 -14.50
N ARG A 687 -11.70 -25.17 -14.31
CA ARG A 687 -10.34 -25.64 -14.64
C ARG A 687 -9.89 -25.35 -16.09
N MET A 688 -10.84 -25.10 -16.99
CA MET A 688 -10.63 -24.83 -18.41
C MET A 688 -10.85 -23.38 -18.84
N SER A 689 -11.40 -22.55 -17.96
CA SER A 689 -11.84 -21.19 -18.26
C SER A 689 -10.68 -20.20 -18.23
N GLN A 690 -10.65 -19.26 -19.18
CA GLN A 690 -9.67 -18.16 -19.22
C GLN A 690 -10.13 -16.92 -18.45
N ILE A 691 -11.39 -16.88 -17.99
CA ILE A 691 -12.04 -15.67 -17.44
C ILE A 691 -11.85 -15.58 -15.92
N VAL A 692 -11.36 -16.64 -15.28
CA VAL A 692 -11.20 -16.72 -13.83
C VAL A 692 -9.81 -16.23 -13.43
N PRO A 693 -9.67 -15.54 -12.28
CA PRO A 693 -8.36 -15.24 -11.70
C PRO A 693 -7.57 -16.54 -11.45
N LEU A 694 -6.63 -16.83 -12.36
CA LEU A 694 -5.95 -18.14 -12.46
C LEU A 694 -5.10 -18.46 -11.23
N SER A 695 -4.52 -17.44 -10.60
CA SER A 695 -3.70 -17.56 -9.39
C SER A 695 -4.51 -18.07 -8.20
N GLU A 696 -5.64 -17.40 -7.91
CA GLU A 696 -6.53 -17.69 -6.79
C GLU A 696 -7.25 -19.03 -6.98
N LEU A 697 -7.57 -19.39 -8.24
CA LEU A 697 -8.07 -20.72 -8.59
C LEU A 697 -7.07 -21.82 -8.23
N ALA A 698 -5.79 -21.64 -8.59
CA ALA A 698 -4.74 -22.61 -8.33
C ALA A 698 -4.50 -22.79 -6.83
N ASP A 699 -4.43 -21.68 -6.09
CA ASP A 699 -4.22 -21.67 -4.65
C ASP A 699 -5.41 -22.31 -3.90
N ALA A 700 -6.66 -21.97 -4.25
CA ALA A 700 -7.84 -22.58 -3.65
C ALA A 700 -7.92 -24.10 -3.94
N ALA A 701 -7.57 -24.53 -5.16
CA ALA A 701 -7.48 -25.95 -5.50
C ALA A 701 -6.39 -26.67 -4.70
N ALA A 702 -5.24 -26.01 -4.47
CA ALA A 702 -4.17 -26.56 -3.65
C ALA A 702 -4.59 -26.66 -2.18
N ASP A 703 -5.31 -25.69 -1.64
CA ASP A 703 -5.87 -25.75 -0.29
C ASP A 703 -6.89 -26.88 -0.12
N PHE A 704 -7.74 -27.14 -1.13
CA PHE A 704 -8.60 -28.32 -1.14
C PHE A 704 -7.81 -29.64 -1.22
N THR A 705 -6.68 -29.65 -1.94
CA THR A 705 -5.79 -30.83 -1.98
C THR A 705 -5.22 -31.11 -0.60
N LEU A 706 -4.80 -30.06 0.11
CA LEU A 706 -4.30 -30.18 1.47
C LEU A 706 -5.40 -30.51 2.48
N LEU A 707 -6.62 -29.98 2.30
CA LEU A 707 -7.80 -30.39 3.09
C LEU A 707 -8.11 -31.88 2.91
N ALA A 708 -7.90 -32.43 1.70
CA ALA A 708 -8.05 -33.85 1.43
C ALA A 708 -6.94 -34.71 2.07
N VAL A 709 -5.75 -34.14 2.36
CA VAL A 709 -4.71 -34.80 3.18
C VAL A 709 -5.12 -34.80 4.64
N ASP A 710 -5.56 -33.64 5.15
CA ASP A 710 -5.91 -33.44 6.56
C ASP A 710 -7.18 -34.24 6.94
N MET A 711 -8.23 -34.21 6.10
CA MET A 711 -9.54 -34.82 6.37
C MET A 711 -10.11 -35.58 5.15
N PRO A 712 -9.51 -36.71 4.74
CA PRO A 712 -9.86 -37.44 3.51
C PRO A 712 -11.31 -37.96 3.47
N SER A 713 -11.91 -38.25 4.63
CA SER A 713 -13.29 -38.75 4.73
C SER A 713 -14.36 -37.71 4.37
N THR A 714 -14.01 -36.43 4.38
CA THR A 714 -14.93 -35.32 4.07
C THR A 714 -15.07 -35.06 2.56
N ALA A 715 -14.14 -35.60 1.77
CA ALA A 715 -14.14 -35.40 0.32
C ALA A 715 -15.35 -36.10 -0.34
N PRO A 716 -15.94 -35.49 -1.37
CA PRO A 716 -17.13 -36.02 -2.02
C PRO A 716 -16.88 -37.38 -2.68
N SER A 717 -17.94 -38.15 -2.87
CA SER A 717 -17.87 -39.55 -3.31
C SER A 717 -17.26 -39.73 -4.70
N ASP A 718 -17.23 -38.69 -5.54
CA ASP A 718 -16.60 -38.71 -6.86
C ASP A 718 -15.06 -38.68 -6.79
N LEU A 719 -14.47 -38.34 -5.66
CA LEU A 719 -13.01 -38.29 -5.45
C LEU A 719 -12.47 -39.49 -4.66
N GLN A 720 -13.35 -40.25 -3.99
CA GLN A 720 -13.00 -41.44 -3.23
C GLN A 720 -12.59 -42.61 -4.15
N PRO A 721 -11.71 -43.54 -3.72
CA PRO A 721 -11.14 -43.71 -2.39
C PRO A 721 -9.85 -42.92 -2.12
N GLN A 722 -9.28 -42.25 -3.14
CA GLN A 722 -8.01 -41.53 -3.03
C GLN A 722 -8.18 -40.05 -3.40
N PRO A 723 -8.79 -39.23 -2.52
CA PRO A 723 -9.16 -37.86 -2.86
C PRO A 723 -7.96 -36.98 -3.22
N VAL A 724 -6.82 -37.16 -2.55
CA VAL A 724 -5.58 -36.42 -2.84
C VAL A 724 -5.10 -36.64 -4.28
N ILE A 725 -5.06 -37.90 -4.73
CA ILE A 725 -4.62 -38.25 -6.09
C ILE A 725 -5.63 -37.77 -7.12
N SER A 726 -6.93 -37.92 -6.85
CA SER A 726 -8.00 -37.43 -7.73
C SER A 726 -7.93 -35.92 -7.95
N VAL A 727 -7.69 -35.12 -6.90
CA VAL A 727 -7.55 -33.66 -7.03
C VAL A 727 -6.25 -33.29 -7.74
N MET A 728 -5.12 -33.95 -7.43
CA MET A 728 -3.84 -33.76 -8.14
C MET A 728 -3.96 -34.05 -9.64
N GLN A 729 -4.74 -35.07 -10.03
CA GLN A 729 -5.06 -35.32 -11.43
C GLN A 729 -5.87 -34.18 -12.03
N LEU A 730 -6.92 -33.70 -11.35
CA LEU A 730 -7.82 -32.67 -11.86
C LEU A 730 -7.20 -31.28 -12.05
N PHE A 731 -6.19 -30.92 -11.25
CA PHE A 731 -5.58 -29.58 -11.22
C PHE A 731 -4.07 -29.52 -11.52
N GLY A 732 -3.34 -30.63 -11.36
CA GLY A 732 -1.89 -30.69 -11.55
C GLY A 732 -1.45 -31.47 -12.78
N TRP A 733 -1.97 -32.68 -12.97
CA TRP A 733 -1.42 -33.64 -13.94
C TRP A 733 -2.25 -33.83 -15.21
N ASP A 734 -3.45 -33.25 -15.30
CA ASP A 734 -4.29 -33.32 -16.50
C ASP A 734 -3.78 -32.32 -17.56
N ASP A 735 -3.57 -32.85 -18.78
CA ASP A 735 -3.03 -32.11 -19.93
C ASP A 735 -3.98 -31.04 -20.48
N ILE A 736 -5.24 -31.00 -20.02
CA ILE A 736 -6.23 -30.06 -20.52
C ILE A 736 -6.12 -28.69 -19.80
N ILE A 737 -5.59 -28.64 -18.56
CA ILE A 737 -5.59 -27.43 -17.70
C ILE A 737 -4.60 -26.36 -18.19
N TRP A 738 -4.88 -25.07 -17.93
CA TRP A 738 -3.94 -23.98 -18.23
C TRP A 738 -2.57 -24.12 -17.54
N PRO A 739 -1.44 -23.98 -18.26
CA PRO A 739 -0.09 -24.13 -17.69
C PRO A 739 0.23 -23.20 -16.51
N GLN A 740 -0.36 -22.01 -16.47
CA GLN A 740 -0.19 -21.06 -15.37
C GLN A 740 -0.80 -21.59 -14.06
N VAL A 741 -2.02 -22.13 -14.14
CA VAL A 741 -2.70 -22.76 -13.00
C VAL A 741 -1.89 -23.95 -12.50
N VAL A 742 -1.41 -24.80 -13.40
CA VAL A 742 -0.60 -25.98 -13.05
C VAL A 742 0.70 -25.57 -12.36
N ALA A 743 1.40 -24.56 -12.89
CA ALA A 743 2.68 -24.11 -12.33
C ALA A 743 2.52 -23.62 -10.89
N ARG A 744 1.50 -22.79 -10.63
CA ARG A 744 1.21 -22.27 -9.30
C ARG A 744 0.67 -23.35 -8.35
N TYR A 745 -0.30 -24.15 -8.80
CA TYR A 745 -0.90 -25.24 -8.02
C TYR A 745 0.17 -26.24 -7.56
N LEU A 746 1.01 -26.74 -8.47
CA LEU A 746 2.07 -27.68 -8.12
C LEU A 746 3.13 -27.04 -7.23
N SER A 747 3.43 -25.75 -7.39
CA SER A 747 4.35 -25.06 -6.48
C SER A 747 3.82 -25.04 -5.05
N HIS A 748 2.54 -24.70 -4.85
CA HIS A 748 1.92 -24.70 -3.53
C HIS A 748 1.86 -26.10 -2.92
N CYS A 749 1.50 -27.11 -3.72
CA CYS A 749 1.48 -28.51 -3.28
C CYS A 749 2.87 -29.02 -2.89
N LEU A 750 3.91 -28.79 -3.70
CA LEU A 750 5.27 -29.29 -3.45
C LEU A 750 5.98 -28.58 -2.28
N GLN A 751 5.55 -27.39 -1.89
CA GLN A 751 6.06 -26.72 -0.69
C GLN A 751 5.64 -27.43 0.61
N ASN A 752 4.54 -28.19 0.58
CA ASN A 752 4.02 -28.88 1.74
C ASN A 752 4.66 -30.28 1.90
N SER A 753 5.54 -30.45 2.89
CA SER A 753 6.25 -31.72 3.13
C SER A 753 5.31 -32.88 3.47
N MET A 754 4.24 -32.63 4.22
CA MET A 754 3.26 -33.64 4.61
C MET A 754 2.54 -34.23 3.38
N LEU A 755 2.20 -33.38 2.40
CA LEU A 755 1.60 -33.83 1.14
C LEU A 755 2.57 -34.74 0.36
N CYS A 756 3.85 -34.36 0.26
CA CYS A 756 4.86 -35.19 -0.40
C CYS A 756 5.04 -36.54 0.29
N GLU A 757 5.05 -36.58 1.62
CA GLU A 757 5.10 -37.83 2.40
C GLU A 757 3.85 -38.69 2.16
N ALA A 758 2.66 -38.10 2.22
CA ALA A 758 1.40 -38.79 1.96
C ALA A 758 1.38 -39.45 0.58
N LEU A 759 1.84 -38.73 -0.45
CA LEU A 759 1.96 -39.23 -1.84
C LEU A 759 3.00 -40.34 -1.98
N SER A 760 4.09 -40.29 -1.21
CA SER A 760 5.10 -41.35 -1.16
C SER A 760 4.59 -42.64 -0.51
N HIS A 761 3.74 -42.53 0.52
CA HIS A 761 3.20 -43.69 1.24
C HIS A 761 2.05 -44.41 0.51
N THR A 762 1.34 -43.74 -0.40
CA THR A 762 0.18 -44.33 -1.11
C THR A 762 0.56 -45.31 -2.23
N GLY A 763 1.85 -45.65 -2.39
CA GLY A 763 2.32 -46.54 -3.47
C GLY A 763 2.32 -45.90 -4.86
N CYS A 764 2.19 -44.57 -4.96
CA CYS A 764 2.20 -43.85 -6.23
C CYS A 764 3.64 -43.67 -6.73
N VAL A 765 4.21 -44.70 -7.34
CA VAL A 765 5.57 -44.69 -7.95
C VAL A 765 5.68 -43.70 -9.14
N SER A 766 4.61 -42.99 -9.50
CA SER A 766 4.56 -42.07 -10.63
C SER A 766 4.36 -40.59 -10.29
N PHE A 767 4.05 -40.18 -9.04
CA PHE A 767 3.70 -38.77 -8.79
C PHE A 767 4.84 -37.79 -9.14
N GLN A 768 6.09 -38.17 -8.84
CA GLN A 768 7.26 -37.36 -9.19
C GLN A 768 7.43 -37.29 -10.71
N ALA A 769 7.26 -38.40 -11.43
CA ALA A 769 7.31 -38.42 -12.90
C ALA A 769 6.17 -37.63 -13.56
N LEU A 770 4.95 -37.70 -13.01
CA LEU A 770 3.79 -36.91 -13.47
C LEU A 770 4.02 -35.42 -13.22
N THR A 771 4.65 -35.06 -12.10
CA THR A 771 5.04 -33.69 -11.77
C THR A 771 6.12 -33.18 -12.74
N VAL A 772 7.14 -34.01 -13.03
CA VAL A 772 8.15 -33.71 -14.06
C VAL A 772 7.52 -33.52 -15.43
N ARG A 773 6.58 -34.40 -15.82
CA ARG A 773 5.83 -34.27 -17.08
C ARG A 773 5.07 -32.96 -17.17
N SER A 774 4.36 -32.62 -16.10
CA SER A 774 3.57 -31.38 -16.02
C SER A 774 4.46 -30.15 -16.07
N TRP A 775 5.62 -30.18 -15.43
CA TRP A 775 6.64 -29.13 -15.52
C TRP A 775 7.21 -28.99 -16.95
N ILE A 776 7.61 -30.09 -17.60
CA ILE A 776 8.09 -30.07 -19.00
C ILE A 776 7.04 -29.44 -19.90
N ARG A 777 5.77 -29.83 -19.72
CA ARG A 777 4.63 -29.23 -20.43
C ARG A 777 4.54 -27.72 -20.17
N CYS A 778 4.60 -27.28 -18.91
CA CYS A 778 4.53 -25.85 -18.56
C CYS A 778 5.67 -25.04 -19.19
N VAL A 779 6.90 -25.56 -19.15
CA VAL A 779 8.05 -24.92 -19.79
C VAL A 779 7.82 -24.82 -21.31
N LEU A 780 7.42 -25.91 -21.96
CA LEU A 780 7.18 -25.91 -23.41
C LEU A 780 6.04 -24.98 -23.82
N GLN A 781 5.02 -24.80 -22.98
CA GLN A 781 3.86 -23.97 -23.25
C GLN A 781 3.98 -22.53 -22.70
N MET A 782 5.18 -22.06 -22.36
CA MET A 782 5.33 -20.79 -21.65
C MET A 782 4.85 -19.54 -22.42
N TYR A 783 4.78 -19.63 -23.75
CA TYR A 783 4.34 -18.55 -24.65
C TYR A 783 2.90 -18.73 -25.16
N ILE A 784 2.09 -19.59 -24.51
CA ILE A 784 0.76 -19.95 -25.04
C ILE A 784 -0.23 -18.77 -25.01
N ASN A 785 -0.13 -17.87 -24.03
CA ASN A 785 -0.98 -16.67 -23.92
C ASN A 785 -0.75 -15.71 -25.10
N SER A 786 0.48 -15.61 -25.60
CA SER A 786 0.84 -14.76 -26.75
C SER A 786 0.17 -15.18 -28.06
N LEU A 787 -0.48 -16.35 -28.14
CA LEU A 787 -1.23 -16.80 -29.32
C LEU A 787 -2.66 -16.22 -29.38
N TYR A 788 -3.17 -15.70 -28.26
CA TYR A 788 -4.56 -15.25 -28.11
C TYR A 788 -4.71 -13.72 -28.15
N VAL A 789 -3.62 -12.96 -28.07
CA VAL A 789 -3.61 -11.49 -28.21
C VAL A 789 -3.54 -11.12 -29.71
N PRO A 790 -4.35 -10.17 -30.21
CA PRO A 790 -4.28 -9.70 -31.60
C PRO A 790 -2.95 -9.01 -31.92
N ASP A 791 -2.38 -9.29 -33.09
CA ASP A 791 -1.06 -8.81 -33.56
C ASP A 791 -0.94 -7.27 -33.69
N ASP A 792 -2.05 -6.51 -33.58
CA ASP A 792 -2.08 -5.08 -33.88
C ASP A 792 -1.59 -4.15 -32.74
N LEU A 793 -1.21 -4.68 -31.56
CA LEU A 793 -0.89 -3.85 -30.38
C LEU A 793 0.58 -3.82 -29.95
N PHE A 794 1.47 -4.66 -30.50
CA PHE A 794 2.88 -4.68 -30.06
C PHE A 794 3.86 -5.01 -31.20
N ILE A 795 4.28 -4.00 -31.95
CA ILE A 795 5.34 -4.13 -32.96
C ILE A 795 6.76 -4.12 -32.34
N ASP A 796 6.93 -3.82 -31.04
CA ASP A 796 8.27 -3.58 -30.48
C ASP A 796 8.50 -4.11 -29.04
N ILE A 797 8.08 -5.35 -28.75
CA ILE A 797 8.35 -5.99 -27.46
C ILE A 797 9.38 -7.12 -27.60
N ASN A 798 10.46 -7.05 -26.82
CA ASN A 798 11.46 -8.10 -26.68
C ASN A 798 10.78 -9.44 -26.30
N PRO A 799 11.23 -10.60 -26.82
CA PRO A 799 10.59 -11.90 -26.54
C PRO A 799 10.53 -12.26 -25.04
N GLY A 800 11.39 -11.68 -24.20
CA GLY A 800 11.33 -11.84 -22.73
C GLY A 800 10.25 -11.01 -22.02
N GLN A 801 9.68 -10.00 -22.66
CA GLN A 801 8.57 -9.18 -22.13
C GLN A 801 7.18 -9.70 -22.60
N ALA A 802 7.15 -10.68 -23.51
CA ALA A 802 5.92 -11.32 -23.99
C ALA A 802 5.37 -12.40 -23.04
N VAL A 803 6.20 -12.86 -22.08
CA VAL A 803 5.77 -13.74 -20.99
C VAL A 803 5.32 -12.85 -19.83
N GLU A 804 4.13 -13.10 -19.30
CA GLU A 804 3.69 -12.47 -18.05
C GLU A 804 4.74 -12.72 -16.97
N LYS A 805 5.30 -11.64 -16.41
CA LYS A 805 6.36 -11.69 -15.39
C LYS A 805 5.98 -12.63 -14.23
N GLU A 806 4.72 -12.57 -13.81
CA GLU A 806 4.19 -13.42 -12.75
C GLU A 806 4.28 -14.92 -13.09
N TYR A 807 4.00 -15.30 -14.33
CA TYR A 807 4.07 -16.70 -14.73
C TYR A 807 5.50 -17.23 -14.79
N LEU A 808 6.46 -16.40 -15.23
CA LEU A 808 7.88 -16.77 -15.21
C LEU A 808 8.37 -17.00 -13.77
N GLU A 809 7.96 -16.16 -12.83
CA GLU A 809 8.26 -16.30 -11.40
C GLU A 809 7.65 -17.60 -10.83
N GLN A 810 6.38 -17.88 -11.14
CA GLN A 810 5.71 -19.14 -10.74
C GLN A 810 6.42 -20.38 -11.31
N LEU A 811 6.85 -20.33 -12.57
CA LEU A 811 7.54 -21.44 -13.23
C LEU A 811 8.97 -21.63 -12.68
N ALA A 812 9.66 -20.53 -12.33
CA ALA A 812 10.96 -20.58 -11.66
C ALA A 812 10.83 -21.23 -10.27
N GLU A 813 9.80 -20.88 -9.51
CA GLU A 813 9.53 -21.50 -8.20
C GLU A 813 9.19 -22.98 -8.33
N LEU A 814 8.35 -23.37 -9.30
CA LEU A 814 8.08 -24.78 -9.60
C LEU A 814 9.38 -25.53 -9.93
N THR A 815 10.24 -24.94 -10.77
CA THR A 815 11.54 -25.52 -11.16
C THR A 815 12.43 -25.73 -9.93
N ARG A 816 12.50 -24.72 -9.05
CA ARG A 816 13.27 -24.77 -7.79
C ARG A 816 12.78 -25.88 -6.86
N LEU A 817 11.47 -26.09 -6.76
CA LEU A 817 10.86 -27.13 -5.93
C LEU A 817 11.02 -28.53 -6.55
N LEU A 818 10.85 -28.65 -7.87
CA LEU A 818 11.03 -29.90 -8.60
C LEU A 818 12.45 -30.45 -8.45
N PHE A 819 13.47 -29.60 -8.46
CA PHE A 819 14.85 -30.01 -8.26
C PHE A 819 15.12 -30.52 -6.84
N LYS A 820 14.24 -30.25 -5.87
CA LYS A 820 14.32 -30.81 -4.51
C LYS A 820 13.82 -32.26 -4.42
N LEU A 821 13.03 -32.72 -5.39
CA LEU A 821 12.48 -34.08 -5.43
C LEU A 821 13.59 -35.13 -5.50
N SER A 822 13.39 -36.26 -4.80
CA SER A 822 14.37 -37.33 -4.72
C SER A 822 14.68 -37.96 -6.08
N GLU A 823 13.67 -38.13 -6.93
CA GLU A 823 13.82 -38.70 -8.28
C GLU A 823 14.71 -37.81 -9.18
N VAL A 824 14.53 -36.49 -9.13
CA VAL A 824 15.34 -35.54 -9.90
C VAL A 824 16.76 -35.47 -9.35
N LYS A 825 16.94 -35.40 -8.03
CA LYS A 825 18.27 -35.45 -7.39
C LYS A 825 19.04 -36.72 -7.76
N ASN A 826 18.35 -37.86 -7.82
CA ASN A 826 18.94 -39.14 -8.20
C ASN A 826 19.41 -39.18 -9.66
N ILE A 827 18.72 -38.48 -10.58
CA ILE A 827 19.17 -38.36 -11.98
C ILE A 827 20.45 -37.52 -12.06
N PHE A 828 20.47 -36.35 -11.40
CA PHE A 828 21.65 -35.48 -11.42
C PHE A 828 22.86 -36.12 -10.74
N SER A 829 22.67 -36.84 -9.62
CA SER A 829 23.78 -37.54 -8.94
C SER A 829 24.38 -38.66 -9.80
N LYS A 830 23.54 -39.43 -10.52
CA LYS A 830 24.00 -40.48 -11.46
C LYS A 830 24.67 -39.89 -12.72
N ALA A 831 24.29 -38.69 -13.13
CA ALA A 831 24.87 -38.00 -14.27
C ALA A 831 26.21 -37.31 -13.96
N GLN A 832 26.58 -37.13 -12.68
CA GLN A 832 27.77 -36.38 -12.24
C GLN A 832 27.83 -34.92 -12.77
N VAL A 833 26.67 -34.31 -13.04
CA VAL A 833 26.56 -32.92 -13.49
C VAL A 833 26.45 -32.01 -12.26
N GLU A 834 27.18 -30.89 -12.26
CA GLU A 834 27.11 -29.90 -11.17
C GLU A 834 25.66 -29.44 -10.94
N TYR A 835 25.15 -29.74 -9.75
CA TYR A 835 23.82 -29.36 -9.33
C TYR A 835 23.77 -27.85 -9.04
N LEU A 836 23.16 -27.06 -9.94
CA LEU A 836 22.86 -25.66 -9.66
C LEU A 836 21.89 -25.60 -8.48
N SER A 837 22.31 -24.98 -7.37
CA SER A 837 21.51 -24.92 -6.12
C SER A 837 20.18 -24.16 -6.27
N SER A 838 19.99 -23.44 -7.37
CA SER A 838 18.72 -22.80 -7.77
C SER A 838 18.78 -22.37 -9.24
N PRO A 839 18.29 -23.15 -10.22
CA PRO A 839 18.18 -22.65 -11.57
C PRO A 839 17.04 -21.62 -11.66
N GLU A 840 17.37 -20.33 -11.73
CA GLU A 840 16.39 -19.25 -11.89
C GLU A 840 15.70 -19.26 -13.25
N ASP A 841 16.31 -19.89 -14.27
CA ASP A 841 15.78 -19.97 -15.64
C ASP A 841 15.21 -21.37 -15.94
N PRO A 842 13.87 -21.51 -16.06
CA PRO A 842 13.22 -22.79 -16.33
C PRO A 842 13.66 -23.42 -17.66
N THR A 843 13.99 -22.62 -18.67
CA THR A 843 14.43 -23.15 -19.97
C THR A 843 15.81 -23.80 -19.87
N LYS A 844 16.74 -23.17 -19.15
CA LYS A 844 18.07 -23.75 -18.91
C LYS A 844 17.99 -24.99 -18.01
N ALA A 845 17.14 -24.97 -16.99
CA ALA A 845 16.89 -26.14 -16.15
C ALA A 845 16.39 -27.34 -16.96
N LEU A 846 15.47 -27.13 -17.92
CA LEU A 846 14.97 -28.19 -18.78
C LEU A 846 16.09 -28.79 -19.67
N VAL A 847 16.98 -27.96 -20.20
CA VAL A 847 18.14 -28.41 -20.97
C VAL A 847 19.04 -29.30 -20.13
N LEU A 848 19.41 -28.84 -18.92
CA LEU A 848 20.25 -29.61 -17.99
C LEU A 848 19.58 -30.93 -17.59
N PHE A 849 18.26 -30.93 -17.38
CA PHE A 849 17.52 -32.15 -17.07
C PHE A 849 17.56 -33.15 -18.23
N PHE A 850 17.32 -32.71 -19.47
CA PHE A 850 17.42 -33.58 -20.65
C PHE A 850 18.84 -34.16 -20.82
N GLU A 851 19.87 -33.34 -20.63
CA GLU A 851 21.27 -33.79 -20.67
C GLU A 851 21.57 -34.81 -19.57
N ALA A 852 21.17 -34.53 -18.32
CA ALA A 852 21.39 -35.43 -17.18
C ALA A 852 20.68 -36.79 -17.38
N VAL A 853 19.47 -36.81 -17.93
CA VAL A 853 18.76 -38.05 -18.27
C VAL A 853 19.52 -38.86 -19.34
N GLY A 854 20.01 -38.19 -20.40
CA GLY A 854 20.79 -38.82 -21.46
C GLY A 854 22.11 -39.42 -20.96
N ILE A 855 22.85 -38.67 -20.15
CA ILE A 855 24.11 -39.11 -19.52
C ILE A 855 23.86 -40.27 -18.56
N THR A 856 22.82 -40.17 -17.72
CA THR A 856 22.44 -41.24 -16.79
C THR A 856 22.19 -42.54 -17.54
N TYR A 857 21.44 -42.50 -18.65
CA TYR A 857 21.21 -43.67 -19.48
C TYR A 857 22.51 -44.24 -20.08
N GLY A 858 23.39 -43.36 -20.57
CA GLY A 858 24.69 -43.76 -21.13
C GLY A 858 25.61 -44.43 -20.11
N ASN A 859 25.53 -44.03 -18.84
CA ASN A 859 26.31 -44.59 -17.74
C ASN A 859 25.77 -45.94 -17.22
N LEU A 860 24.53 -46.31 -17.53
CA LEU A 860 23.98 -47.61 -17.13
C LEU A 860 24.66 -48.76 -17.88
N GLN A 861 24.88 -49.88 -17.19
CA GLN A 861 25.46 -51.09 -17.78
C GLN A 861 24.40 -52.20 -17.95
N GLU A 862 23.52 -52.40 -16.98
CA GLU A 862 22.50 -53.46 -17.02
C GLU A 862 21.36 -53.18 -18.02
N LEU A 863 20.94 -54.23 -18.74
CA LEU A 863 19.85 -54.16 -19.73
C LEU A 863 18.47 -53.91 -19.10
N SER A 864 18.21 -54.50 -17.93
CA SER A 864 17.01 -54.29 -17.11
C SER A 864 16.87 -52.80 -16.75
N ASP A 865 17.93 -52.23 -16.20
CA ASP A 865 17.98 -50.82 -15.79
C ASP A 865 17.85 -49.87 -16.98
N LYS A 866 18.50 -50.19 -18.11
CA LYS A 866 18.34 -49.42 -19.36
C LYS A 866 16.89 -49.44 -19.83
N SER A 867 16.24 -50.59 -19.84
CA SER A 867 14.83 -50.72 -20.26
C SER A 867 13.87 -49.96 -19.33
N ALA A 868 14.11 -50.06 -18.01
CA ALA A 868 13.37 -49.29 -17.01
C ALA A 868 13.57 -47.78 -17.22
N MET A 869 14.81 -47.34 -17.44
CA MET A 869 15.14 -45.94 -17.69
C MET A 869 14.50 -45.41 -18.98
N VAL A 870 14.46 -46.19 -20.06
CA VAL A 870 13.72 -45.78 -21.28
C VAL A 870 12.23 -45.60 -20.99
N THR A 871 11.63 -46.52 -20.24
CA THR A 871 10.21 -46.44 -19.87
C THR A 871 9.93 -45.19 -19.03
N LYS A 872 10.78 -44.93 -18.04
CA LYS A 872 10.68 -43.77 -17.16
C LYS A 872 10.93 -42.45 -17.91
N SER A 873 11.89 -42.44 -18.83
CA SER A 873 12.18 -41.27 -19.68
C SER A 873 10.99 -40.91 -20.57
N LEU A 874 10.32 -41.90 -21.16
CA LEU A 874 9.08 -41.68 -21.91
C LEU A 874 7.92 -41.25 -20.99
N GLU A 875 7.89 -41.72 -19.74
CA GLU A 875 6.93 -41.25 -18.74
C GLU A 875 7.12 -39.77 -18.41
N TYR A 876 8.36 -39.26 -18.35
CA TYR A 876 8.64 -37.82 -18.18
C TYR A 876 8.13 -37.01 -19.35
N LEU A 877 8.31 -37.47 -20.59
CA LEU A 877 7.89 -36.68 -21.77
C LEU A 877 6.37 -36.66 -21.95
N GLY A 878 5.65 -37.69 -21.53
CA GLY A 878 4.23 -37.81 -21.79
C GLY A 878 3.90 -37.69 -23.28
N GLU A 879 2.84 -36.97 -23.62
CA GLU A 879 2.45 -36.70 -25.01
C GLU A 879 3.06 -35.40 -25.53
N ILE A 880 4.40 -35.30 -25.51
CA ILE A 880 5.15 -34.08 -25.84
C ILE A 880 4.76 -33.38 -27.16
N LEU A 881 4.34 -34.16 -28.16
CA LEU A 881 3.88 -33.63 -29.45
C LEU A 881 2.57 -32.84 -29.32
N LYS A 882 1.69 -33.20 -28.37
CA LYS A 882 0.49 -32.40 -28.06
C LYS A 882 0.87 -31.07 -27.42
N TYR A 883 1.95 -31.03 -26.62
CA TYR A 883 2.37 -29.83 -25.91
C TYR A 883 2.92 -28.75 -26.86
N ILE A 884 3.61 -29.15 -27.92
CA ILE A 884 4.21 -28.23 -28.91
C ILE A 884 3.25 -27.87 -30.06
N LYS A 885 2.20 -28.66 -30.29
CA LYS A 885 1.22 -28.46 -31.38
C LYS A 885 0.63 -27.04 -31.46
N PRO A 886 0.32 -26.34 -30.35
CA PRO A 886 -0.24 -24.98 -30.41
C PRO A 886 0.63 -23.99 -31.20
N TYR A 887 1.96 -24.13 -31.17
CA TYR A 887 2.88 -23.25 -31.89
C TYR A 887 3.05 -23.59 -33.37
N LEU A 888 2.60 -24.79 -33.79
CA LEU A 888 2.68 -25.27 -35.18
C LEU A 888 1.40 -24.94 -35.98
N GLY A 889 0.46 -24.19 -35.38
CA GLY A 889 -0.79 -23.78 -36.00
C GLY A 889 -0.67 -22.61 -36.98
N LYS A 890 -1.81 -22.06 -37.41
CA LYS A 890 -1.86 -20.91 -38.35
C LYS A 890 -1.35 -19.60 -37.74
N LYS A 891 -1.52 -19.40 -36.43
CA LYS A 891 -1.00 -18.25 -35.69
C LYS A 891 0.41 -18.55 -35.21
N ILE A 892 1.39 -17.74 -35.60
CA ILE A 892 2.81 -18.04 -35.40
C ILE A 892 3.38 -17.15 -34.30
N CYS A 893 3.65 -17.74 -33.13
CA CYS A 893 4.45 -17.11 -32.09
C CYS A 893 5.94 -17.40 -32.34
N SER A 894 6.72 -16.39 -32.69
CA SER A 894 8.17 -16.53 -32.96
C SER A 894 8.94 -17.11 -31.77
N ALA A 895 8.67 -16.62 -30.55
CA ALA A 895 9.33 -17.10 -29.34
C ALA A 895 8.96 -18.55 -29.00
N GLY A 896 7.67 -18.90 -29.09
CA GLY A 896 7.18 -20.27 -28.88
C GLY A 896 7.73 -21.28 -29.90
N LEU A 897 7.85 -20.87 -31.18
CA LEU A 897 8.51 -21.68 -32.20
C LEU A 897 10.00 -21.90 -31.90
N GLN A 898 10.74 -20.83 -31.58
CA GLN A 898 12.16 -20.95 -31.24
C GLN A 898 12.37 -21.87 -30.03
N LEU A 899 11.53 -21.76 -29.00
CA LEU A 899 11.55 -22.65 -27.84
C LEU A 899 11.30 -24.11 -28.25
N THR A 900 10.24 -24.36 -29.02
CA THR A 900 9.86 -25.71 -29.49
C THR A 900 10.99 -26.38 -30.26
N TYR A 901 11.51 -25.72 -31.29
CA TYR A 901 12.59 -26.26 -32.12
C TYR A 901 13.88 -26.46 -31.32
N ARG A 902 14.22 -25.52 -30.43
CA ARG A 902 15.42 -25.63 -29.60
C ARG A 902 15.31 -26.79 -28.61
N MET A 903 14.21 -26.89 -27.85
CA MET A 903 14.04 -27.93 -26.84
C MET A 903 13.95 -29.32 -27.44
N MET A 904 13.25 -29.47 -28.58
CA MET A 904 13.16 -30.75 -29.27
C MET A 904 14.51 -31.12 -29.94
N GLY A 905 15.27 -30.15 -30.45
CA GLY A 905 16.62 -30.38 -30.97
C GLY A 905 17.59 -30.86 -29.87
N ILE A 906 17.55 -30.21 -28.70
CA ILE A 906 18.34 -30.64 -27.52
C ILE A 906 17.91 -32.04 -27.07
N LEU A 907 16.61 -32.32 -27.01
CA LEU A 907 16.10 -33.65 -26.66
C LEU A 907 16.63 -34.72 -27.63
N VAL A 908 16.53 -34.50 -28.95
CA VAL A 908 17.03 -35.44 -29.97
C VAL A 908 18.53 -35.68 -29.85
N LYS A 909 19.31 -34.64 -29.54
CA LYS A 909 20.75 -34.75 -29.32
C LYS A 909 21.09 -35.51 -28.03
N SER A 910 20.57 -35.05 -26.89
CA SER A 910 20.92 -35.58 -25.58
C SER A 910 20.37 -36.99 -25.34
N TRP A 911 19.22 -37.32 -25.90
CA TRP A 911 18.58 -38.64 -25.77
C TRP A 911 18.85 -39.56 -26.97
N ALA A 912 19.86 -39.27 -27.80
CA ALA A 912 20.15 -40.05 -28.99
C ALA A 912 20.31 -41.56 -28.69
N GLN A 913 20.98 -41.93 -27.61
CA GLN A 913 21.14 -43.34 -27.21
C GLN A 913 19.81 -43.98 -26.78
N ILE A 914 18.93 -43.21 -26.14
CA ILE A 914 17.58 -43.66 -25.76
C ILE A 914 16.73 -43.86 -27.02
N PHE A 915 16.77 -42.91 -27.97
CA PHE A 915 16.04 -42.99 -29.24
C PHE A 915 16.51 -44.10 -30.18
N ALA A 916 17.72 -44.63 -30.00
CA ALA A 916 18.20 -45.83 -30.70
C ALA A 916 17.44 -47.10 -30.27
N THR A 917 16.72 -47.07 -29.15
CA THR A 917 15.86 -48.18 -28.71
C THR A 917 14.52 -48.20 -29.45
N SER A 918 14.01 -49.40 -29.74
CA SER A 918 12.74 -49.60 -30.47
C SER A 918 11.53 -48.92 -29.80
N LYS A 919 11.54 -48.80 -28.47
CA LYS A 919 10.45 -48.18 -27.69
C LYS A 919 10.38 -46.66 -27.88
N ALA A 920 11.52 -45.98 -27.92
CA ALA A 920 11.59 -44.53 -28.06
C ALA A 920 11.71 -44.07 -29.53
N GLN A 921 12.19 -44.93 -30.43
CA GLN A 921 12.40 -44.59 -31.84
C GLN A 921 11.13 -44.10 -32.55
N LYS A 922 9.96 -44.65 -32.19
CA LYS A 922 8.66 -44.18 -32.72
C LYS A 922 8.42 -42.70 -32.42
N LEU A 923 8.84 -42.20 -31.25
CA LEU A 923 8.71 -40.80 -30.89
C LEU A 923 9.67 -39.93 -31.71
N LEU A 924 10.90 -40.40 -31.95
CA LEU A 924 11.87 -39.71 -32.80
C LEU A 924 11.31 -39.48 -34.21
N PHE A 925 10.75 -40.52 -34.84
CA PHE A 925 10.16 -40.39 -36.18
C PHE A 925 9.05 -39.33 -36.21
N ARG A 926 8.14 -39.36 -35.22
CA ARG A 926 7.07 -38.37 -35.14
C ARG A 926 7.59 -36.95 -34.90
N ILE A 927 8.67 -36.77 -34.13
CA ILE A 927 9.31 -35.46 -33.95
C ILE A 927 9.84 -34.94 -35.30
N ILE A 928 10.49 -35.80 -36.07
CA ILE A 928 11.09 -35.44 -37.36
C ILE A 928 9.99 -35.10 -38.38
N ASP A 929 8.95 -35.93 -38.48
CA ASP A 929 7.81 -35.69 -39.38
C ASP A 929 7.07 -34.39 -39.02
N CYS A 930 6.89 -34.09 -37.73
CA CYS A 930 6.18 -32.89 -37.29
C CYS A 930 7.00 -31.60 -37.45
N LEU A 931 8.31 -31.61 -37.21
CA LEU A 931 9.12 -30.38 -37.12
C LEU A 931 10.07 -30.17 -38.30
N LEU A 932 10.72 -31.23 -38.79
CA LEU A 932 11.76 -31.12 -39.83
C LEU A 932 11.23 -31.45 -41.22
N LEU A 933 10.29 -32.39 -41.34
CA LEU A 933 9.69 -32.81 -42.62
C LEU A 933 8.16 -32.65 -42.66
N PRO A 934 7.56 -31.52 -42.22
CA PRO A 934 6.13 -31.32 -42.39
C PRO A 934 5.77 -31.21 -43.88
N HIS A 935 4.51 -31.50 -44.25
CA HIS A 935 4.05 -31.44 -45.65
C HIS A 935 4.35 -30.11 -46.35
N THR A 936 4.41 -28.99 -45.62
CA THR A 936 4.79 -27.67 -46.14
C THR A 936 6.28 -27.56 -46.52
N VAL A 937 7.16 -28.32 -45.87
CA VAL A 937 8.59 -28.40 -46.20
C VAL A 937 8.81 -29.29 -47.44
N LEU A 938 7.94 -30.27 -47.67
CA LEU A 938 8.03 -31.12 -48.85
C LEU A 938 7.57 -30.41 -50.14
N GLN A 939 6.78 -29.33 -50.03
CA GLN A 939 6.41 -28.45 -51.15
C GLN A 939 7.53 -27.41 -51.37
N GLN A 940 8.42 -27.65 -52.33
CA GLN A 940 9.57 -26.77 -52.61
C GLN A 940 9.19 -25.38 -53.15
N GLU A 941 7.98 -25.20 -53.68
CA GLU A 941 7.53 -23.95 -54.32
C GLU A 941 6.95 -22.91 -53.34
N LYS A 942 6.66 -23.28 -52.09
CA LYS A 942 6.02 -22.40 -51.11
C LYS A 942 7.02 -21.93 -50.05
N GLU A 943 7.23 -20.61 -49.95
CA GLU A 943 8.11 -20.02 -48.93
C GLU A 943 7.59 -20.31 -47.52
N LEU A 944 8.50 -20.74 -46.63
CA LEU A 944 8.20 -20.94 -45.22
C LEU A 944 8.10 -19.59 -44.50
N PRO A 945 7.27 -19.49 -43.44
CA PRO A 945 7.26 -18.31 -42.57
C PRO A 945 8.65 -18.01 -41.99
N ALA A 946 9.07 -16.74 -42.03
CA ALA A 946 10.37 -16.29 -41.54
C ALA A 946 10.70 -16.68 -40.08
N PRO A 947 9.74 -16.65 -39.12
CA PRO A 947 9.98 -17.12 -37.75
C PRO A 947 10.35 -18.61 -37.67
N MET A 948 9.73 -19.44 -38.52
CA MET A 948 9.99 -20.87 -38.61
C MET A 948 11.37 -21.14 -39.21
N LEU A 949 11.75 -20.43 -40.27
CA LEU A 949 13.10 -20.51 -40.85
C LEU A 949 14.18 -20.16 -39.82
N THR A 950 13.96 -19.09 -39.05
CA THR A 950 14.91 -18.67 -38.00
C THR A 950 15.04 -19.73 -36.90
N ALA A 951 13.93 -20.32 -36.46
CA ALA A 951 13.91 -21.37 -35.45
C ALA A 951 14.63 -22.65 -35.92
N ILE A 952 14.39 -23.06 -37.17
CA ILE A 952 15.07 -24.19 -37.82
C ILE A 952 16.56 -23.90 -37.95
N GLN A 953 16.97 -22.72 -38.44
CA GLN A 953 18.37 -22.36 -38.62
C GLN A 953 19.18 -22.50 -37.33
N LYS A 954 18.62 -22.05 -36.19
CA LYS A 954 19.30 -22.13 -34.89
C LYS A 954 19.34 -23.54 -34.32
N SER A 955 18.35 -24.39 -34.61
CA SER A 955 18.15 -25.66 -33.90
C SER A 955 18.52 -26.91 -34.72
N LEU A 956 18.48 -26.83 -36.06
CA LEU A 956 18.81 -27.91 -36.99
C LEU A 956 20.17 -28.59 -36.71
N PRO A 957 21.25 -27.88 -36.31
CA PRO A 957 22.51 -28.53 -35.93
C PRO A 957 22.34 -29.62 -34.88
N LEU A 958 21.48 -29.39 -33.88
CA LEU A 958 21.25 -30.32 -32.77
C LEU A 958 20.53 -31.59 -33.25
N TYR A 959 19.53 -31.43 -34.12
CA TYR A 959 18.83 -32.58 -34.72
C TYR A 959 19.75 -33.43 -35.57
N LEU A 960 20.58 -32.82 -36.43
CA LEU A 960 21.51 -33.56 -37.29
C LEU A 960 22.53 -34.34 -36.48
N GLN A 961 23.08 -33.73 -35.42
CA GLN A 961 24.00 -34.39 -34.48
C GLN A 961 23.32 -35.58 -33.79
N GLY A 962 22.12 -35.39 -33.23
CA GLY A 962 21.38 -36.45 -32.55
C GLY A 962 20.96 -37.60 -33.47
N MET A 963 20.39 -37.29 -34.64
CA MET A 963 20.03 -38.28 -35.65
C MET A 963 21.24 -39.10 -36.13
N CYS A 964 22.39 -38.45 -36.30
CA CYS A 964 23.63 -39.14 -36.69
C CYS A 964 24.08 -40.15 -35.62
N ILE A 965 24.03 -39.77 -34.33
CA ILE A 965 24.35 -40.68 -33.22
C ILE A 965 23.42 -41.89 -33.21
N VAL A 966 22.10 -41.67 -33.40
CA VAL A 966 21.11 -42.76 -33.47
C VAL A 966 21.43 -43.73 -34.62
N CYS A 967 21.82 -43.21 -35.80
CA CYS A 967 22.20 -44.02 -36.96
C CYS A 967 23.45 -44.86 -36.71
N GLY A 968 24.40 -44.36 -35.91
CA GLY A 968 25.66 -45.04 -35.61
C GLY A 968 25.56 -46.12 -34.52
N GLN A 969 24.56 -46.07 -33.65
CA GLN A 969 24.43 -46.98 -32.51
C GLN A 969 23.39 -48.10 -32.67
N SER A 970 22.53 -48.06 -33.68
CA SER A 970 21.50 -49.09 -33.84
C SER A 970 22.10 -50.44 -34.25
N GLN A 971 21.80 -51.50 -33.49
CA GLN A 971 22.29 -52.87 -33.72
C GLN A 971 21.89 -53.45 -35.10
N ASN A 972 20.89 -52.86 -35.77
CA ASN A 972 20.62 -53.06 -37.20
C ASN A 972 20.93 -51.77 -37.95
N PRO A 973 21.60 -51.80 -39.12
CA PRO A 973 21.74 -50.63 -39.96
C PRO A 973 20.34 -50.16 -40.39
N ASN A 974 19.80 -49.16 -39.70
CA ASN A 974 18.49 -48.60 -40.01
C ASN A 974 18.60 -47.77 -41.29
N ALA A 975 18.53 -48.46 -42.44
CA ALA A 975 18.54 -47.84 -43.77
C ALA A 975 17.52 -46.69 -43.87
N TYR A 976 16.38 -46.83 -43.20
CA TYR A 976 15.35 -45.80 -43.12
C TYR A 976 15.81 -44.52 -42.39
N LEU A 977 16.49 -44.63 -41.24
CA LEU A 977 16.99 -43.44 -40.52
C LEU A 977 18.08 -42.71 -41.31
N ASN A 978 18.98 -43.47 -41.96
CA ASN A 978 19.99 -42.89 -42.84
C ASN A 978 19.35 -42.19 -44.05
N GLN A 979 18.28 -42.76 -44.62
CA GLN A 979 17.51 -42.11 -45.69
C GLN A 979 16.82 -40.84 -45.19
N LEU A 980 16.23 -40.87 -43.99
CA LEU A 980 15.57 -39.73 -43.37
C LEU A 980 16.56 -38.60 -43.06
N LEU A 981 17.73 -38.93 -42.50
CA LEU A 981 18.83 -37.98 -42.28
C LEU A 981 19.28 -37.34 -43.60
N GLY A 982 19.50 -38.16 -44.63
CA GLY A 982 19.83 -37.68 -45.97
C GLY A 982 18.77 -36.74 -46.55
N SER A 983 17.48 -37.07 -46.34
CA SER A 983 16.35 -36.28 -46.84
C SER A 983 16.25 -34.92 -46.12
N VAL A 984 16.48 -34.89 -44.80
CA VAL A 984 16.54 -33.63 -44.03
C VAL A 984 17.70 -32.75 -44.52
N ILE A 985 18.90 -33.33 -44.68
CA ILE A 985 20.08 -32.61 -45.16
C ILE A 985 19.82 -32.03 -46.57
N GLU A 986 19.28 -32.83 -47.47
CA GLU A 986 18.96 -32.45 -48.85
C GLU A 986 18.05 -31.21 -48.90
N GLN A 987 16.93 -31.24 -48.16
CA GLN A 987 15.93 -30.17 -48.15
C GLN A 987 16.48 -28.86 -47.56
N TYR A 988 17.30 -28.93 -46.51
CA TYR A 988 17.76 -27.73 -45.81
C TYR A 988 19.06 -27.14 -46.34
N ILE A 989 19.89 -27.89 -47.09
CA ILE A 989 20.99 -27.28 -47.84
C ILE A 989 20.41 -26.25 -48.82
N GLY A 990 19.55 -26.66 -49.75
CA GLY A 990 19.02 -25.77 -50.79
C GLY A 990 18.27 -24.55 -50.23
N ARG A 991 17.53 -24.72 -49.12
CA ARG A 991 16.71 -23.65 -48.51
C ARG A 991 17.52 -22.53 -47.85
N PHE A 992 18.69 -22.82 -47.28
CA PHE A 992 19.54 -21.84 -46.60
C PHE A 992 20.73 -21.35 -47.45
N LEU A 993 20.81 -21.76 -48.72
CA LEU A 993 21.78 -21.18 -49.65
C LEU A 993 21.42 -19.71 -49.95
N PRO A 994 22.35 -18.76 -49.77
CA PRO A 994 22.10 -17.35 -50.03
C PRO A 994 21.87 -17.10 -51.52
N ALA A 995 21.12 -16.04 -51.83
CA ALA A 995 20.91 -15.60 -53.20
C ALA A 995 22.20 -15.09 -53.87
N SER A 996 23.19 -14.64 -53.07
CA SER A 996 24.52 -14.24 -53.54
C SER A 996 25.64 -15.02 -52.82
N PRO A 997 26.66 -15.51 -53.53
CA PRO A 997 27.78 -16.27 -52.96
C PRO A 997 28.71 -15.45 -52.04
N HIS A 998 28.67 -14.11 -52.11
CA HIS A 998 29.58 -13.21 -51.37
C HIS A 998 29.05 -12.79 -49.99
N GLY A 999 27.91 -13.31 -49.55
CA GLY A 999 27.37 -12.98 -48.24
C GLY A 999 28.23 -13.54 -47.09
N SER A 1000 28.55 -12.70 -46.10
CA SER A 1000 29.20 -13.08 -44.83
C SER A 1000 28.46 -14.16 -44.02
N GLY A 1001 27.29 -14.63 -44.48
CA GLY A 1001 26.41 -15.56 -43.78
C GLY A 1001 26.65 -17.06 -44.06
N LEU A 1002 27.54 -17.44 -44.99
CA LEU A 1002 27.72 -18.85 -45.35
C LEU A 1002 28.26 -19.71 -44.19
N GLY A 1003 29.12 -19.14 -43.35
CA GLY A 1003 29.58 -19.78 -42.11
C GLY A 1003 28.51 -19.93 -41.02
N GLN A 1004 27.33 -19.32 -41.19
CA GLN A 1004 26.17 -19.50 -40.30
C GLN A 1004 25.15 -20.50 -40.88
N HIS A 1005 25.51 -21.25 -41.92
CA HIS A 1005 24.65 -22.26 -42.48
C HIS A 1005 24.43 -23.41 -41.47
N PRO A 1006 23.18 -23.81 -41.18
CA PRO A 1006 22.88 -24.73 -40.09
C PRO A 1006 23.52 -26.12 -40.26
N VAL A 1007 23.63 -26.62 -41.48
CA VAL A 1007 24.33 -27.89 -41.76
C VAL A 1007 25.84 -27.80 -41.48
N LEU A 1008 26.49 -26.66 -41.72
CA LEU A 1008 27.90 -26.46 -41.38
C LEU A 1008 28.09 -26.27 -39.88
N LEU A 1009 27.17 -25.54 -39.23
CA LEU A 1009 27.16 -25.40 -37.77
C LEU A 1009 27.04 -26.76 -37.06
N ALA A 1010 26.38 -27.75 -37.66
CA ALA A 1010 26.32 -29.11 -37.13
C ALA A 1010 27.69 -29.81 -37.05
N LEU A 1011 28.66 -29.37 -37.86
CA LEU A 1011 30.02 -29.91 -37.92
C LEU A 1011 31.02 -29.11 -37.06
N ARG A 1012 30.66 -27.92 -36.56
CA ARG A 1012 31.54 -27.09 -35.71
C ARG A 1012 31.58 -27.62 -34.27
N ASN A 1013 32.79 -27.68 -33.71
CA ASN A 1013 33.10 -28.31 -32.43
C ASN A 1013 32.20 -27.89 -31.25
N SER A 1014 31.55 -28.88 -30.64
CA SER A 1014 31.31 -28.97 -29.20
C SER A 1014 32.24 -30.06 -28.70
N ALA A 1015 33.17 -29.73 -27.81
CA ALA A 1015 34.37 -30.50 -27.44
C ALA A 1015 34.16 -31.91 -26.80
N ALA A 1016 33.00 -32.57 -26.98
CA ALA A 1016 32.61 -33.71 -26.17
C ALA A 1016 32.00 -34.94 -26.91
N VAL A 1017 31.88 -35.00 -28.24
CA VAL A 1017 31.30 -36.20 -28.90
C VAL A 1017 32.00 -36.57 -30.23
N PRO A 1018 32.34 -37.86 -30.49
CA PRO A 1018 33.10 -38.30 -31.68
C PRO A 1018 32.40 -38.44 -33.07
N PRO A 1019 31.09 -38.19 -33.34
CA PRO A 1019 30.48 -38.63 -34.60
C PRO A 1019 30.46 -37.49 -35.63
N ILE A 1020 31.56 -36.76 -35.79
CA ILE A 1020 31.68 -35.72 -36.83
C ILE A 1020 31.89 -36.38 -38.21
N SER A 1021 32.67 -37.47 -38.27
CA SER A 1021 32.97 -38.18 -39.52
C SER A 1021 31.73 -38.80 -40.20
N PRO A 1022 30.81 -39.51 -39.51
CA PRO A 1022 29.65 -40.12 -40.18
C PRO A 1022 28.65 -39.09 -40.72
N LEU A 1023 28.41 -37.98 -39.98
CA LEU A 1023 27.54 -36.90 -40.45
C LEU A 1023 28.12 -36.22 -41.69
N LYS A 1024 29.43 -35.96 -41.67
CA LYS A 1024 30.15 -35.39 -42.81
C LYS A 1024 30.04 -36.27 -44.05
N LYS A 1025 30.28 -37.58 -43.93
CA LYS A 1025 30.10 -38.56 -45.02
C LYS A 1025 28.68 -38.53 -45.59
N CYS A 1026 27.66 -38.44 -44.74
CA CYS A 1026 26.27 -38.32 -45.17
C CYS A 1026 26.02 -37.02 -45.96
N ILE A 1027 26.54 -35.88 -45.50
CA ILE A 1027 26.44 -34.59 -46.20
C ILE A 1027 27.08 -34.67 -47.59
N VAL A 1028 28.31 -35.19 -47.67
CA VAL A 1028 29.04 -35.38 -48.94
C VAL A 1028 28.26 -36.27 -49.90
N GLN A 1029 27.69 -37.36 -49.40
CA GLN A 1029 26.88 -38.29 -50.19
C GLN A 1029 25.59 -37.63 -50.71
N VAL A 1030 24.93 -36.81 -49.90
CA VAL A 1030 23.74 -36.03 -50.32
C VAL A 1030 24.11 -35.01 -51.39
N ILE A 1031 25.22 -34.28 -51.24
CA ILE A 1031 25.69 -33.31 -52.25
C ILE A 1031 25.92 -34.00 -53.58
N ARG A 1032 26.64 -35.14 -53.57
CA ARG A 1032 26.88 -35.94 -54.77
C ARG A 1032 25.57 -36.38 -55.43
N LYS A 1033 24.67 -37.02 -54.67
CA LYS A 1033 23.44 -37.63 -55.20
C LYS A 1033 22.41 -36.61 -55.68
N SER A 1034 22.19 -35.54 -54.91
CA SER A 1034 21.10 -34.59 -55.16
C SER A 1034 21.49 -33.42 -56.06
N TYR A 1035 22.77 -33.04 -56.10
CA TYR A 1035 23.22 -31.86 -56.84
C TYR A 1035 24.18 -32.16 -58.00
N PHE A 1036 25.02 -33.20 -57.91
CA PHE A 1036 25.98 -33.53 -58.98
C PHE A 1036 25.55 -34.68 -59.91
N GLU A 1037 24.83 -35.68 -59.40
CA GLU A 1037 24.34 -36.84 -60.17
C GLU A 1037 23.04 -36.57 -60.98
N CYS A 1038 22.53 -35.33 -61.01
CA CYS A 1038 21.35 -34.96 -61.80
C CYS A 1038 21.49 -35.43 -63.27
N LYS A 1039 20.61 -36.35 -63.68
CA LYS A 1039 20.55 -36.91 -65.03
C LYS A 1039 19.95 -35.90 -65.99
N GLY A 1040 20.79 -35.01 -66.52
CA GLY A 1040 20.45 -34.02 -67.55
C GLY A 1040 21.55 -32.98 -67.74
N SER A 1041 21.54 -32.25 -68.86
CA SER A 1041 22.45 -31.14 -69.14
C SER A 1041 22.12 -29.84 -68.38
N LEU A 1042 21.09 -29.87 -67.51
CA LEU A 1042 20.64 -28.73 -66.72
C LEU A 1042 21.42 -28.68 -65.40
N LEU A 1043 22.15 -27.58 -65.18
CA LEU A 1043 22.87 -27.30 -63.93
C LEU A 1043 21.88 -26.94 -62.79
N PRO A 1044 22.19 -27.28 -61.53
CA PRO A 1044 21.33 -26.94 -60.39
C PRO A 1044 21.10 -25.42 -60.25
N PRO A 1045 19.90 -24.97 -59.82
CA PRO A 1045 19.68 -23.56 -59.49
C PRO A 1045 20.58 -23.13 -58.30
N ARG A 1046 21.11 -21.90 -58.34
CA ARG A 1046 22.05 -21.34 -57.34
C ARG A 1046 23.39 -22.10 -57.20
N LEU A 1047 23.91 -22.65 -58.31
CA LEU A 1047 25.17 -23.40 -58.34
C LEU A 1047 26.37 -22.65 -57.72
N ALA A 1048 26.49 -21.34 -57.93
CA ALA A 1048 27.55 -20.54 -57.34
C ALA A 1048 27.52 -20.57 -55.79
N SER A 1049 26.33 -20.45 -55.18
CA SER A 1049 26.17 -20.54 -53.73
C SER A 1049 26.46 -21.94 -53.19
N LEU A 1050 26.10 -23.00 -53.94
CA LEU A 1050 26.43 -24.38 -53.59
C LEU A 1050 27.95 -24.63 -53.63
N LEU A 1051 28.65 -24.14 -54.65
CA LEU A 1051 30.11 -24.26 -54.74
C LEU A 1051 30.82 -23.47 -53.63
N ALA A 1052 30.30 -22.29 -53.26
CA ALA A 1052 30.78 -21.57 -52.10
C ALA A 1052 30.56 -22.37 -50.80
N PHE A 1053 29.43 -23.07 -50.67
CA PHE A 1053 29.12 -23.92 -49.52
C PHE A 1053 30.10 -25.10 -49.42
N ILE A 1054 30.37 -25.79 -50.53
CA ILE A 1054 31.34 -26.89 -50.59
C ILE A 1054 32.73 -26.38 -50.22
N LEU A 1055 33.14 -25.22 -50.73
CA LEU A 1055 34.43 -24.61 -50.39
C LEU A 1055 34.55 -24.32 -48.90
N GLN A 1056 33.47 -23.85 -48.27
CA GLN A 1056 33.44 -23.58 -46.84
C GLN A 1056 33.45 -24.87 -46.01
N LEU A 1057 32.70 -25.91 -46.42
CA LEU A 1057 32.75 -27.25 -45.82
C LEU A 1057 34.17 -27.80 -45.82
N CYS A 1058 34.85 -27.65 -46.97
CA CYS A 1058 36.24 -28.05 -47.19
C CYS A 1058 37.23 -27.28 -46.31
N LYS A 1059 37.00 -25.98 -46.08
CA LYS A 1059 37.85 -25.12 -45.21
C LYS A 1059 37.68 -25.40 -43.72
N GLU A 1060 36.47 -25.73 -43.28
CA GLU A 1060 36.16 -25.91 -41.86
C GLU A 1060 36.42 -27.32 -41.33
N THR A 1061 36.61 -28.30 -42.21
CA THR A 1061 36.82 -29.71 -41.84
C THR A 1061 38.02 -30.31 -42.59
N ILE A 1062 38.75 -31.23 -41.95
CA ILE A 1062 39.83 -31.98 -42.60
C ILE A 1062 39.19 -32.91 -43.64
N ILE A 1063 39.54 -32.78 -44.92
CA ILE A 1063 38.98 -33.58 -46.03
C ILE A 1063 39.74 -34.88 -46.19
N ASP A 1064 39.01 -35.99 -46.25
CA ASP A 1064 39.57 -37.30 -46.57
C ASP A 1064 39.57 -37.53 -48.09
N ILE A 1065 40.50 -38.35 -48.59
CA ILE A 1065 40.63 -38.63 -50.04
C ILE A 1065 39.35 -39.26 -50.61
N SER A 1066 38.70 -40.14 -49.83
CA SER A 1066 37.40 -40.72 -50.21
C SER A 1066 36.30 -39.68 -50.42
N GLU A 1067 36.37 -38.51 -49.78
CA GLU A 1067 35.40 -37.42 -49.96
C GLU A 1067 35.73 -36.59 -51.21
N VAL A 1068 37.02 -36.40 -51.50
CA VAL A 1068 37.48 -35.77 -52.74
C VAL A 1068 37.04 -36.58 -53.94
N GLU A 1069 37.15 -37.92 -53.89
CA GLU A 1069 36.68 -38.80 -54.96
C GLU A 1069 35.18 -38.62 -55.26
N LEU A 1070 34.36 -38.33 -54.25
CA LEU A 1070 32.92 -38.15 -54.39
C LEU A 1070 32.52 -36.77 -54.92
N LEU A 1071 33.24 -35.72 -54.57
CA LEU A 1071 32.88 -34.33 -54.88
C LEU A 1071 33.59 -33.76 -56.10
N LEU A 1072 34.86 -34.11 -56.31
CA LEU A 1072 35.71 -33.56 -57.37
C LEU A 1072 35.12 -33.78 -58.78
N PRO A 1073 34.55 -34.94 -59.15
CA PRO A 1073 33.90 -35.13 -60.45
C PRO A 1073 32.79 -34.10 -60.72
N GLY A 1074 32.02 -33.75 -59.69
CA GLY A 1074 30.95 -32.74 -59.76
C GLY A 1074 31.49 -31.33 -59.99
N VAL A 1075 32.56 -30.96 -59.29
CA VAL A 1075 33.25 -29.66 -59.46
C VAL A 1075 33.86 -29.54 -60.85
N LEU A 1076 34.50 -30.60 -61.34
CA LEU A 1076 35.07 -30.68 -62.69
C LEU A 1076 34.00 -30.55 -63.78
N LYS A 1077 32.86 -31.24 -63.61
CA LYS A 1077 31.69 -31.08 -64.49
C LYS A 1077 31.17 -29.63 -64.52
N CYS A 1078 31.21 -28.92 -63.39
CA CYS A 1078 30.81 -27.51 -63.34
C CYS A 1078 31.78 -26.58 -64.10
N LEU A 1079 33.08 -26.83 -64.04
CA LEU A 1079 34.10 -26.04 -64.77
C LEU A 1079 33.94 -26.14 -66.29
N VAL A 1080 33.49 -27.30 -66.77
CA VAL A 1080 33.25 -27.56 -68.20
C VAL A 1080 31.91 -26.99 -68.67
N LEU A 1081 30.82 -27.29 -67.94
CA LEU A 1081 29.47 -27.01 -68.43
C LEU A 1081 28.95 -25.59 -68.11
N ALA A 1082 29.49 -24.91 -67.10
CA ALA A 1082 28.99 -23.60 -66.71
C ALA A 1082 29.54 -22.47 -67.59
N SER A 1083 28.69 -21.55 -68.03
CA SER A 1083 29.10 -20.31 -68.71
C SER A 1083 29.30 -19.13 -67.76
N GLU A 1084 28.73 -19.18 -66.55
CA GLU A 1084 28.79 -18.10 -65.57
C GLU A 1084 30.21 -17.93 -64.98
N PRO A 1085 30.78 -16.70 -65.00
CA PRO A 1085 32.16 -16.46 -64.56
C PRO A 1085 32.35 -16.71 -63.06
N GLN A 1086 31.31 -16.44 -62.25
CA GLN A 1086 31.34 -16.64 -60.80
C GLN A 1086 31.37 -18.13 -60.42
N VAL A 1087 30.62 -18.96 -61.14
CA VAL A 1087 30.62 -20.43 -60.98
C VAL A 1087 32.00 -20.99 -61.33
N LYS A 1088 32.59 -20.56 -62.46
CA LYS A 1088 33.94 -20.99 -62.86
C LYS A 1088 34.98 -20.64 -61.80
N ARG A 1089 34.97 -19.39 -61.30
CA ARG A 1089 35.89 -18.96 -60.24
C ARG A 1089 35.79 -19.83 -58.99
N LEU A 1090 34.57 -20.02 -58.45
CA LEU A 1090 34.37 -20.81 -57.23
C LEU A 1090 34.68 -22.29 -57.43
N ALA A 1091 34.39 -22.86 -58.61
CA ALA A 1091 34.76 -24.23 -58.93
C ALA A 1091 36.29 -24.39 -59.04
N THR A 1092 37.00 -23.40 -59.59
CA THR A 1092 38.48 -23.37 -59.61
C THR A 1092 39.03 -23.27 -58.19
N GLU A 1093 38.47 -22.43 -57.33
CA GLU A 1093 38.89 -22.33 -55.91
C GLU A 1093 38.67 -23.65 -55.14
N ASN A 1094 37.55 -24.35 -55.38
CA ASN A 1094 37.30 -25.69 -54.83
C ASN A 1094 38.32 -26.73 -55.31
N LEU A 1095 38.57 -26.77 -56.63
CA LEU A 1095 39.58 -27.64 -57.23
C LEU A 1095 40.95 -27.41 -56.60
N GLN A 1096 41.38 -26.14 -56.51
CA GLN A 1096 42.67 -25.79 -55.94
C GLN A 1096 42.80 -26.22 -54.47
N TYR A 1097 41.73 -26.05 -53.69
CA TYR A 1097 41.72 -26.43 -52.28
C TYR A 1097 41.75 -27.96 -52.10
N MET A 1098 40.92 -28.70 -52.84
CA MET A 1098 40.85 -30.17 -52.76
C MET A 1098 42.18 -30.82 -53.17
N VAL A 1099 42.81 -30.33 -54.25
CA VAL A 1099 44.12 -30.84 -54.69
C VAL A 1099 45.21 -30.55 -53.66
N LYS A 1100 45.27 -29.32 -53.11
CA LYS A 1100 46.21 -28.97 -52.03
C LYS A 1100 46.00 -29.80 -50.77
N ALA A 1101 44.74 -30.09 -50.39
CA ALA A 1101 44.43 -30.90 -49.22
C ALA A 1101 44.98 -32.33 -49.35
N CYS A 1102 44.97 -32.91 -50.56
CA CYS A 1102 45.55 -34.22 -50.83
C CYS A 1102 47.09 -34.27 -50.80
N GLN A 1103 47.77 -33.13 -50.85
CA GLN A 1103 49.25 -33.06 -50.82
C GLN A 1103 49.84 -33.14 -49.41
N VAL A 1104 49.10 -32.69 -48.39
CA VAL A 1104 49.62 -32.48 -47.02
C VAL A 1104 49.77 -33.80 -46.22
N GLY A 1105 49.29 -34.93 -46.73
CA GLY A 1105 49.32 -36.24 -46.06
C GLY A 1105 50.05 -37.36 -46.81
N SER A 1106 51.26 -37.11 -47.32
CA SER A 1106 51.94 -37.99 -48.28
C SER A 1106 52.32 -39.40 -47.76
N GLU A 1107 51.49 -40.39 -48.07
CA GLU A 1107 51.88 -41.78 -48.37
C GLU A 1107 51.14 -42.22 -49.65
N GLY A 1108 51.80 -42.21 -50.82
CA GLY A 1108 51.46 -42.91 -52.09
C GLY A 1108 50.00 -43.02 -52.62
N GLU A 1109 49.05 -43.53 -51.85
CA GLU A 1109 47.64 -43.79 -52.22
C GLU A 1109 46.81 -42.58 -52.69
N PRO A 1110 46.93 -41.36 -52.09
CA PRO A 1110 46.11 -40.20 -52.47
C PRO A 1110 46.30 -39.78 -53.93
N ALA A 1111 47.55 -39.86 -54.42
CA ALA A 1111 47.91 -39.44 -55.76
C ALA A 1111 47.32 -40.38 -56.82
N ALA A 1112 47.33 -41.70 -56.58
CA ALA A 1112 46.77 -42.68 -57.51
C ALA A 1112 45.25 -42.54 -57.68
N GLN A 1113 44.52 -42.31 -56.58
CA GLN A 1113 43.07 -42.10 -56.61
C GLN A 1113 42.71 -40.76 -57.29
N LEU A 1114 43.44 -39.69 -57.00
CA LEU A 1114 43.27 -38.39 -57.65
C LEU A 1114 43.52 -38.48 -59.17
N THR A 1115 44.60 -39.16 -59.57
CA THR A 1115 44.92 -39.47 -60.97
C THR A 1115 43.80 -40.28 -61.63
N SER A 1116 43.18 -41.24 -60.92
CA SER A 1116 42.03 -41.99 -61.44
C SER A 1116 40.83 -41.08 -61.73
N VAL A 1117 40.49 -40.16 -60.82
CA VAL A 1117 39.36 -39.22 -61.00
C VAL A 1117 39.59 -38.34 -62.23
N PHE A 1118 40.79 -37.76 -62.39
CA PHE A 1118 41.11 -36.95 -63.56
C PHE A 1118 41.15 -37.76 -64.86
N ARG A 1119 41.59 -39.02 -64.82
CA ARG A 1119 41.57 -39.93 -65.98
C ARG A 1119 40.15 -40.15 -66.49
N HIS A 1120 39.20 -40.42 -65.59
CA HIS A 1120 37.77 -40.55 -65.93
C HIS A 1120 37.20 -39.24 -66.46
N PHE A 1121 37.55 -38.09 -65.87
CA PHE A 1121 37.12 -36.78 -66.35
C PHE A 1121 37.59 -36.49 -67.78
N ILE A 1122 38.84 -36.81 -68.12
CA ILE A 1122 39.37 -36.66 -69.48
C ILE A 1122 38.61 -37.57 -70.45
N GLN A 1123 38.33 -38.82 -70.08
CA GLN A 1123 37.58 -39.75 -70.92
C GLN A 1123 36.13 -39.29 -71.17
N ASP A 1124 35.47 -38.72 -70.18
CA ASP A 1124 34.06 -38.30 -70.27
C ASP A 1124 33.86 -37.00 -71.08
N TYR A 1125 34.79 -36.05 -70.99
CA TYR A 1125 34.63 -34.71 -71.59
C TYR A 1125 35.63 -34.37 -72.70
N GLY A 1126 36.73 -35.12 -72.83
CA GLY A 1126 37.88 -34.84 -73.73
C GLY A 1126 37.66 -35.06 -75.22
N MET A 1127 36.41 -35.24 -75.64
CA MET A 1127 36.02 -35.27 -77.05
C MET A 1127 35.18 -34.06 -77.48
N ARG A 1128 34.70 -33.24 -76.53
CA ARG A 1128 33.80 -32.09 -76.76
C ARG A 1128 34.31 -30.79 -76.15
N TYR A 1129 35.19 -30.83 -75.16
CA TYR A 1129 35.56 -29.66 -74.33
C TYR A 1129 37.08 -29.53 -74.12
N ASP A 1130 37.85 -29.88 -75.12
CA ASP A 1130 39.27 -30.22 -75.00
C ASP A 1130 40.13 -29.03 -74.54
N TYR A 1131 39.86 -27.82 -75.06
CA TYR A 1131 40.51 -26.58 -74.60
C TYR A 1131 40.27 -26.27 -73.12
N GLN A 1132 39.05 -26.52 -72.65
CA GLN A 1132 38.67 -26.23 -71.27
C GLN A 1132 39.34 -27.21 -70.31
N ILE A 1133 39.47 -28.48 -70.72
CA ILE A 1133 40.19 -29.50 -69.97
C ILE A 1133 41.67 -29.16 -69.86
N TYR A 1134 42.32 -28.73 -70.93
CA TYR A 1134 43.73 -28.32 -70.87
C TYR A 1134 43.94 -27.12 -69.94
N GLY A 1135 43.04 -26.12 -69.95
CA GLY A 1135 43.10 -24.99 -69.01
C GLY A 1135 42.85 -25.39 -67.54
N ILE A 1136 41.96 -26.35 -67.28
CA ILE A 1136 41.74 -26.89 -65.93
C ILE A 1136 42.99 -27.64 -65.46
N LEU A 1137 43.57 -28.48 -66.31
CA LEU A 1137 44.79 -29.23 -66.00
C LEU A 1137 46.02 -28.34 -65.89
N GLU A 1138 46.07 -27.18 -66.55
CA GLU A 1138 47.12 -26.16 -66.36
C GLU A 1138 47.07 -25.64 -64.91
N THR A 1139 45.87 -25.44 -64.38
CA THR A 1139 45.67 -25.07 -62.97
C THR A 1139 46.09 -26.19 -62.01
N VAL A 1140 45.84 -27.46 -62.37
CA VAL A 1140 46.26 -28.62 -61.57
C VAL A 1140 47.78 -28.79 -61.64
N ALA A 1141 48.40 -28.63 -62.81
CA ALA A 1141 49.85 -28.72 -63.01
C ALA A 1141 50.62 -27.68 -62.19
N ALA A 1142 50.06 -26.48 -62.03
CA ALA A 1142 50.63 -25.43 -61.17
C ALA A 1142 50.58 -25.78 -59.67
N LEU A 1143 49.70 -26.71 -59.26
CA LEU A 1143 49.58 -27.16 -57.88
C LEU A 1143 50.32 -28.46 -57.61
N ASP A 1144 50.11 -29.46 -58.47
CA ASP A 1144 50.73 -30.78 -58.42
C ASP A 1144 51.12 -31.25 -59.84
N GLN A 1145 52.39 -31.10 -60.18
CA GLN A 1145 52.90 -31.55 -61.48
C GLN A 1145 52.83 -33.08 -61.63
N ARG A 1146 52.92 -33.85 -60.54
CA ARG A 1146 53.02 -35.32 -60.60
C ARG A 1146 51.72 -35.96 -61.10
N VAL A 1147 50.58 -35.46 -60.62
CA VAL A 1147 49.24 -35.93 -61.03
C VAL A 1147 49.03 -35.75 -62.53
N VAL A 1148 49.50 -34.64 -63.12
CA VAL A 1148 49.35 -34.37 -64.55
C VAL A 1148 50.35 -35.16 -65.39
N ILE A 1149 51.58 -35.37 -64.90
CA ILE A 1149 52.57 -36.24 -65.54
C ILE A 1149 52.03 -37.68 -65.70
N ASP A 1150 51.36 -38.23 -64.69
CA ASP A 1150 50.76 -39.57 -64.72
C ASP A 1150 49.57 -39.69 -65.69
N LEU A 1151 49.03 -38.57 -66.18
CA LEU A 1151 47.91 -38.47 -67.12
C LEU A 1151 48.32 -38.23 -68.58
N LEU A 1152 49.60 -37.95 -68.86
CA LEU A 1152 50.11 -37.59 -70.19
C LEU A 1152 49.71 -38.60 -71.27
N SER A 1153 49.84 -39.90 -70.98
CA SER A 1153 49.44 -40.96 -71.90
C SER A 1153 47.95 -40.93 -72.27
N THR A 1154 47.09 -40.55 -71.32
CA THR A 1154 45.65 -40.44 -71.55
C THR A 1154 45.31 -39.16 -72.32
N LEU A 1155 46.00 -38.06 -72.06
CA LEU A 1155 45.81 -36.78 -72.75
C LEU A 1155 46.26 -36.83 -74.21
N THR A 1156 47.44 -37.39 -74.46
CA THR A 1156 47.96 -37.60 -75.82
C THR A 1156 47.03 -38.53 -76.62
N GLN A 1157 46.48 -39.57 -75.98
CA GLN A 1157 45.51 -40.47 -76.61
C GLN A 1157 44.16 -39.78 -76.90
N SER A 1158 43.62 -39.00 -75.95
CA SER A 1158 42.38 -38.24 -76.14
C SER A 1158 42.50 -37.21 -77.26
N LEU A 1159 43.64 -36.53 -77.38
CA LEU A 1159 43.95 -35.64 -78.50
C LEU A 1159 43.89 -36.40 -79.83
N LYS A 1160 44.61 -37.53 -79.93
CA LYS A 1160 44.62 -38.37 -81.15
C LYS A 1160 43.22 -38.91 -81.51
N ASP A 1161 42.42 -39.28 -80.51
CA ASP A 1161 41.06 -39.79 -80.72
C ASP A 1161 40.08 -38.69 -81.14
N SER A 1162 40.22 -37.47 -80.60
CA SER A 1162 39.44 -36.29 -81.03
C SER A 1162 39.75 -35.92 -82.49
N GLU A 1163 41.03 -35.89 -82.89
CA GLU A 1163 41.46 -35.62 -84.27
C GLU A 1163 40.94 -36.67 -85.25
N ARG A 1164 40.90 -37.96 -84.84
CA ARG A 1164 40.38 -39.07 -85.66
C ARG A 1164 38.88 -39.04 -85.87
N LYS A 1165 38.09 -38.71 -84.83
CA LYS A 1165 36.62 -38.87 -84.85
C LYS A 1165 35.90 -37.72 -85.56
N TRP A 1166 36.45 -36.50 -85.52
CA TRP A 1166 35.83 -35.33 -86.14
C TRP A 1166 36.24 -35.11 -87.60
N GLY A 1167 37.17 -35.90 -88.14
CA GLY A 1167 37.60 -35.85 -89.55
C GLY A 1167 38.24 -34.52 -89.98
N LEU A 1168 38.61 -33.66 -89.02
CA LEU A 1168 39.05 -32.27 -89.25
C LEU A 1168 40.55 -32.11 -89.56
N GLY A 1169 41.33 -33.19 -89.58
CA GLY A 1169 42.80 -33.08 -89.63
C GLY A 1169 43.39 -32.53 -88.32
N ARG A 1170 44.69 -32.26 -88.30
CA ARG A 1170 45.42 -31.79 -87.11
C ARG A 1170 44.91 -30.41 -86.69
N ASN A 1171 44.25 -30.30 -85.53
CA ASN A 1171 43.70 -29.04 -85.02
C ASN A 1171 44.82 -28.22 -84.35
N ILE A 1172 45.41 -27.28 -85.11
CA ILE A 1172 46.58 -26.48 -84.68
C ILE A 1172 46.35 -25.83 -83.33
N ALA A 1173 45.21 -25.18 -83.14
CA ALA A 1173 44.95 -24.42 -81.93
C ALA A 1173 44.70 -25.35 -80.71
N GLN A 1174 44.24 -26.60 -80.92
CA GLN A 1174 44.12 -27.61 -79.85
C GLN A 1174 45.49 -28.16 -79.46
N ARG A 1175 46.38 -28.38 -80.43
CA ARG A 1175 47.79 -28.76 -80.20
C ARG A 1175 48.57 -27.64 -79.53
N GLU A 1176 48.31 -26.37 -79.85
CA GLU A 1176 48.89 -25.21 -79.16
C GLU A 1176 48.45 -25.14 -77.70
N ALA A 1177 47.16 -25.33 -77.42
CA ALA A 1177 46.64 -25.37 -76.04
C ALA A 1177 47.23 -26.54 -75.23
N TYR A 1178 47.41 -27.71 -75.86
CA TYR A 1178 48.07 -28.85 -75.22
C TYR A 1178 49.57 -28.59 -74.99
N SER A 1179 50.27 -28.01 -75.95
CA SER A 1179 51.69 -27.63 -75.82
C SER A 1179 51.89 -26.61 -74.70
N LYS A 1180 50.94 -25.68 -74.53
CA LYS A 1180 50.93 -24.74 -73.40
C LYS A 1180 50.81 -25.48 -72.05
N LEU A 1181 49.95 -26.48 -71.93
CA LEU A 1181 49.88 -27.33 -70.73
C LEU A 1181 51.21 -28.07 -70.48
N LEU A 1182 51.79 -28.68 -71.51
CA LEU A 1182 53.04 -29.42 -71.41
C LEU A 1182 54.21 -28.55 -70.92
N SER A 1183 54.24 -27.27 -71.31
CA SER A 1183 55.27 -26.32 -70.85
C SER A 1183 55.31 -26.13 -69.32
N HIS A 1184 54.21 -26.44 -68.61
CA HIS A 1184 54.12 -26.34 -67.14
C HIS A 1184 54.63 -27.59 -66.40
N LEU A 1185 55.02 -28.66 -67.11
CA LEU A 1185 55.40 -29.96 -66.54
C LEU A 1185 56.92 -30.21 -66.52
N GLY A 1186 57.73 -29.18 -66.76
CA GLY A 1186 59.19 -29.29 -66.75
C GLY A 1186 59.73 -30.18 -67.87
N GLN A 1187 60.79 -30.96 -67.60
CA GLN A 1187 61.50 -31.76 -68.61
C GLN A 1187 60.60 -32.81 -69.28
N VAL A 1188 59.74 -33.50 -68.51
CA VAL A 1188 58.86 -34.55 -69.03
C VAL A 1188 57.83 -34.00 -70.03
N GLY A 1189 57.38 -32.75 -69.82
CA GLY A 1189 56.51 -32.06 -70.77
C GLY A 1189 57.24 -31.64 -72.05
N GLN A 1190 58.50 -31.19 -71.95
CA GLN A 1190 59.32 -30.85 -73.11
C GLN A 1190 59.61 -32.08 -73.98
N ASP A 1191 59.87 -33.23 -73.37
CA ASP A 1191 60.11 -34.49 -74.06
C ASP A 1191 58.85 -34.95 -74.84
N GLU A 1192 57.66 -34.77 -74.26
CA GLU A 1192 56.38 -35.07 -74.92
C GLU A 1192 56.04 -34.04 -76.02
N MET A 1193 56.38 -32.76 -75.85
CA MET A 1193 56.27 -31.75 -76.91
C MET A 1193 57.12 -32.11 -78.14
N GLN A 1194 58.37 -32.54 -77.93
CA GLN A 1194 59.24 -32.99 -79.02
C GLN A 1194 58.67 -34.23 -79.73
N ARG A 1195 58.01 -35.14 -79.00
CA ARG A 1195 57.30 -36.28 -79.60
C ARG A 1195 56.11 -35.85 -80.44
N LEU A 1196 55.31 -34.87 -79.98
CA LEU A 1196 54.20 -34.31 -80.76
C LEU A 1196 54.66 -33.55 -82.00
N GLU A 1197 55.80 -32.85 -81.91
CA GLU A 1197 56.46 -32.20 -83.04
C GLU A 1197 57.06 -33.21 -84.03
N SER A 1198 57.57 -34.34 -83.56
CA SER A 1198 57.98 -35.45 -84.44
C SER A 1198 56.78 -36.15 -85.10
N ASP A 1199 55.62 -36.14 -84.45
CA ASP A 1199 54.33 -36.54 -85.04
C ASP A 1199 53.74 -35.44 -85.98
N ASN A 1200 54.38 -34.26 -86.13
CA ASN A 1200 54.01 -33.21 -87.11
C ASN A 1200 54.67 -33.40 -88.47
N THR A 1201 55.74 -34.18 -88.57
CA THR A 1201 56.19 -34.75 -89.86
C THR A 1201 55.31 -35.92 -90.26
#